data_AF-A0A3M1F555-F1
#
_entry.id   AF-A0A3M1F555-F1
#
_cell.length_a   1.000
_cell.length_b   1.000
_cell.length_c   1.000
_cell.angle_alpha   90.00
_cell.angle_beta   90.00
_cell.angle_gamma   90.00
#
_symmetry.space_group_name_H-M   'P 1'
#
loop_
_entity.id
_entity.type
_entity.pdbx_description
1 polymer ?
#
loop_
_entity_poly.entity_id
_entity_poly.type
_entity_poly.pdbx_seq_one_letter_code
_entity_poly.pdbx_strand_id
1 'polypeptide(L)'
;MLIAPARLAEYFPLECPPLPRHLADRLRRDLLRSQTRGSGHLAALLDTVLEEVLGLDRVRWLEGSEVGARWSRKLVTGEVVKPRRVWRAVGNGAGGAADGGFVLPVFVAEASGGGDRAAGEGRLGIGRGRRIVSRVVEWMRRSGEEIALLTNGRQWRLIHAGADYDAWCEWDTGLWFEEGVPGPQVTALRILLGRAALEPREPGAPPPLLAAILASRRGQAELSATLGERVRLAVETLIRESAPVLAAIDGGGGAQAGRVSRRDLYIAATRIVMRCVVVLFAEARDLLPRDNVIYHGSYGLQGLREQLARRAGGRAERLRHAHGAWPRLLALFRLIYEGSSHEALPIPRYGGGLFAPGDRAAKEGVSRALAAFEDPRNAPSDAAVHEILEFLCTGRVKVRQGRSSTWVAAPVDFSDLSSEYIGILYEGLLDFELHRAPEDDAIVFLRLGDEPALPLSRLEAEMAPRRLAELIGKLERSRTTSTAAETETGGGEEAGDEEAETAPSEEEGEATEEEPLPGEVAEEGGGEVAEEGASEGGSFDIARILRERVQIWAEKAVKEAKLVPEPRPDTDPLRYDRWTEAVKRRARALYRLVLPGQWYLVRWGGTRKGSGTFYTRPQLARPTVRRALESLCYAPAEEVTDEATGLVTVTKWVPRRPEEILALRICDPAMGSGAFLVAALRYVTDALVESLHFHGRLHPRPDGVICRLADGLPLDDPSQETLPLPPDHPEFEERLRARIKRHVVERCLYGVDIDPLAVELARMALWVETMDRRLPFGFLDHKLRCGNSLVGCWFDRFQDYPVMAFMRDDAGDKNHTRFVHHFREYVVQRGRKRGEIRRSGDVWTEAWKRKRDVIKREAADRIEGQLPLPFEG
;
A
#
# COMPACT_ATOMS: atom_id res chain seq x y z
N MET A 1 6.28 -5.35 10.47
CA MET A 1 5.69 -6.05 11.65
C MET A 1 5.10 -7.43 11.28
N LEU A 2 5.32 -8.50 12.06
CA LEU A 2 4.86 -9.88 11.76
C LEU A 2 3.35 -10.11 11.93
N ILE A 3 2.78 -9.73 13.08
CA ILE A 3 1.35 -9.85 13.38
C ILE A 3 0.87 -8.50 13.90
N ALA A 4 -0.23 -7.99 13.35
CA ALA A 4 -0.82 -6.74 13.79
C ALA A 4 -1.38 -6.91 15.22
N PRO A 5 -1.22 -5.93 16.13
CA PRO A 5 -1.68 -6.06 17.52
C PRO A 5 -3.17 -6.39 17.64
N ALA A 6 -3.99 -5.83 16.75
CA ALA A 6 -5.43 -6.10 16.67
C ALA A 6 -5.77 -7.58 16.42
N ARG A 7 -4.89 -8.32 15.74
CA ARG A 7 -5.09 -9.74 15.38
C ARG A 7 -4.59 -10.69 16.45
N LEU A 8 -3.76 -10.25 17.40
CA LEU A 8 -3.24 -11.13 18.46
C LEU A 8 -4.36 -11.75 19.29
N ALA A 9 -5.36 -10.95 19.70
CA ALA A 9 -6.47 -11.43 20.52
C ALA A 9 -7.48 -12.31 19.77
N GLU A 10 -7.44 -12.33 18.44
CA GLU A 10 -8.32 -13.14 17.59
C GLU A 10 -7.80 -14.59 17.47
N TYR A 11 -6.48 -14.74 17.37
CA TYR A 11 -5.83 -16.03 17.10
C TYR A 11 -5.18 -16.67 18.32
N PHE A 12 -4.84 -15.88 19.35
CA PHE A 12 -4.07 -16.36 20.50
C PHE A 12 -4.79 -16.11 21.83
N PRO A 13 -4.54 -16.95 22.85
CA PRO A 13 -5.10 -16.73 24.19
C PRO A 13 -4.56 -15.45 24.82
N LEU A 14 -5.43 -14.76 25.56
CA LEU A 14 -5.08 -13.53 26.29
C LEU A 14 -4.22 -13.80 27.53
N GLU A 15 -4.32 -15.00 28.08
CA GLU A 15 -3.59 -15.41 29.28
C GLU A 15 -2.78 -16.68 29.01
N CYS A 16 -1.54 -16.70 29.49
CA CYS A 16 -0.68 -17.86 29.49
C CYS A 16 -0.34 -18.21 30.94
N PRO A 17 -0.61 -19.44 31.41
CA PRO A 17 -0.28 -19.85 32.77
C PRO A 17 1.21 -19.59 33.08
N PRO A 18 1.58 -19.11 34.28
CA PRO A 18 2.96 -18.81 34.60
C PRO A 18 3.84 -20.05 34.44
N LEU A 19 5.08 -19.85 33.99
CA LEU A 19 6.02 -20.96 33.83
C LEU A 19 6.29 -21.59 35.21
N PRO A 20 6.16 -22.93 35.36
CA PRO A 20 6.43 -23.60 36.63
C PRO A 20 7.82 -23.25 37.18
N ARG A 21 7.93 -23.03 38.50
CA ARG A 21 9.19 -22.58 39.15
C ARG A 21 10.41 -23.42 38.76
N HIS A 22 10.25 -24.75 38.73
CA HIS A 22 11.33 -25.66 38.35
C HIS A 22 11.82 -25.46 36.91
N LEU A 23 10.92 -25.17 35.96
CA LEU A 23 11.26 -24.83 34.59
C LEU A 23 11.86 -23.43 34.47
N ALA A 24 11.35 -22.45 35.23
CA ALA A 24 11.92 -21.11 35.28
C ALA A 24 13.37 -21.12 35.78
N ASP A 25 13.66 -21.91 36.82
CA ASP A 25 15.02 -22.06 37.36
C ASP A 25 15.94 -22.82 36.39
N ARG A 26 15.42 -23.81 35.66
CA ARG A 26 16.17 -24.49 34.61
C ARG A 26 16.48 -23.56 33.44
N LEU A 27 15.49 -22.83 32.93
CA LEU A 27 15.64 -21.83 31.88
C LEU A 27 16.71 -20.80 32.25
N ARG A 28 16.69 -20.30 33.50
CA ARG A 28 17.70 -19.35 34.00
C ARG A 28 19.10 -19.97 33.99
N ARG A 29 19.24 -21.21 34.49
CA ARG A 29 20.54 -21.92 34.53
C ARG A 29 21.10 -22.15 33.14
N ASP A 30 20.28 -22.64 32.20
CA ASP A 30 20.74 -22.96 30.86
C ASP A 30 21.00 -21.71 30.02
N LEU A 31 20.25 -20.62 30.25
CA LEU A 31 20.53 -19.31 29.68
C LEU A 31 21.89 -18.78 30.15
N LEU A 32 22.15 -18.76 31.47
CA LEU A 32 23.44 -18.32 32.03
C LEU A 32 24.61 -19.14 31.50
N ARG A 33 24.43 -20.45 31.35
CA ARG A 33 25.44 -21.36 30.78
C ARG A 33 25.72 -21.06 29.31
N SER A 34 24.68 -20.78 28.52
CA SER A 34 24.81 -20.45 27.10
C SER A 34 25.57 -19.14 26.87
N GLN A 35 25.48 -18.18 27.80
CA GLN A 35 26.13 -16.88 27.70
C GLN A 35 27.61 -16.88 28.16
N THR A 36 28.05 -17.89 28.92
CA THR A 36 29.39 -17.90 29.52
C THR A 36 30.41 -18.81 28.82
N ARG A 37 30.01 -19.82 28.03
CA ARG A 37 30.93 -20.76 27.34
C ARG A 37 30.35 -21.29 26.02
N GLY A 38 31.24 -21.60 25.06
CA GLY A 38 30.93 -21.89 23.64
C GLY A 38 29.94 -23.03 23.29
N SER A 39 29.83 -23.28 21.97
CA SER A 39 28.72 -23.89 21.20
C SER A 39 27.94 -25.09 21.79
N GLY A 40 28.54 -25.92 22.65
CA GLY A 40 27.85 -27.06 23.29
C GLY A 40 26.72 -26.66 24.25
N HIS A 41 26.75 -25.45 24.82
CA HIS A 41 25.75 -24.99 25.79
C HIS A 41 24.48 -24.43 25.13
N LEU A 42 24.57 -24.01 23.87
CA LEU A 42 23.40 -23.54 23.12
C LEU A 42 22.42 -24.69 22.82
N ALA A 43 22.91 -25.91 22.60
CA ALA A 43 22.04 -27.08 22.41
C ALA A 43 21.14 -27.34 23.63
N ALA A 44 21.67 -27.25 24.85
CA ALA A 44 20.90 -27.42 26.08
C ALA A 44 19.87 -26.29 26.29
N LEU A 45 20.20 -25.06 25.88
CA LEU A 45 19.24 -23.96 25.87
C LEU A 45 18.12 -24.21 24.83
N LEU A 46 18.47 -24.69 23.64
CA LEU A 46 17.49 -25.05 22.61
C LEU A 46 16.54 -26.14 23.12
N ASP A 47 17.05 -27.20 23.76
CA ASP A 47 16.23 -28.28 24.34
C ASP A 47 15.24 -27.72 25.37
N THR A 48 15.75 -26.94 26.33
CA THR A 48 14.92 -26.37 27.39
C THR A 48 13.86 -25.42 26.83
N VAL A 49 14.21 -24.56 25.87
CA VAL A 49 13.26 -23.60 25.28
C VAL A 49 12.24 -24.32 24.39
N LEU A 50 12.71 -25.08 23.41
CA LEU A 50 11.86 -25.68 22.38
C LEU A 50 10.99 -26.81 22.92
N GLU A 51 11.53 -27.68 23.76
CA GLU A 51 10.80 -28.86 24.24
C GLU A 51 9.98 -28.55 25.50
N GLU A 52 10.60 -27.88 26.49
CA GLU A 52 9.98 -27.74 27.83
C GLU A 52 9.23 -26.42 28.01
N VAL A 53 9.80 -25.29 27.56
CA VAL A 53 9.15 -23.98 27.71
C VAL A 53 8.00 -23.81 26.70
N LEU A 54 8.22 -24.21 25.43
CA LEU A 54 7.20 -24.16 24.37
C LEU A 54 6.28 -25.39 24.34
N GLY A 55 6.69 -26.51 24.97
CA GLY A 55 5.90 -27.73 25.01
C GLY A 55 5.84 -28.47 23.67
N LEU A 56 6.90 -28.41 22.85
CA LEU A 56 6.97 -29.10 21.58
C LEU A 56 7.54 -30.51 21.76
N ASP A 57 6.72 -31.54 21.49
CA ASP A 57 7.05 -32.95 21.73
C ASP A 57 8.41 -33.36 21.12
N ARG A 58 9.31 -33.90 21.95
CA ARG A 58 10.66 -34.34 21.55
C ARG A 58 10.67 -35.32 20.37
N VAL A 59 9.70 -36.23 20.32
CA VAL A 59 9.57 -37.27 19.28
C VAL A 59 9.34 -36.68 17.88
N ARG A 60 8.92 -35.41 17.80
CA ARG A 60 8.60 -34.74 16.53
C ARG A 60 9.75 -33.89 15.98
N TRP A 61 10.86 -33.81 16.71
CA TRP A 61 12.06 -33.13 16.26
C TRP A 61 12.92 -34.07 15.43
N LEU A 62 13.45 -33.54 14.33
CA LEU A 62 14.60 -34.12 13.64
C LEU A 62 15.83 -33.33 14.06
N GLU A 63 16.86 -34.01 14.56
CA GLU A 63 18.10 -33.36 14.99
C GLU A 63 19.34 -33.94 14.31
N GLY A 64 20.34 -33.09 14.09
CA GLY A 64 21.66 -33.52 13.62
C GLY A 64 21.61 -34.29 12.28
N SER A 65 21.94 -35.60 12.34
CA SER A 65 21.91 -36.50 11.19
C SER A 65 20.50 -36.84 10.71
N GLU A 66 19.47 -36.73 11.56
CA GLU A 66 18.07 -37.01 11.21
C GLU A 66 17.46 -35.93 10.33
N VAL A 67 18.01 -34.70 10.39
CA VAL A 67 17.69 -33.67 9.41
C VAL A 67 18.30 -34.10 8.07
N GLY A 68 17.53 -34.82 7.25
CA GLY A 68 18.03 -35.39 6.00
C GLY A 68 18.52 -34.35 4.99
N ALA A 69 19.20 -34.83 3.94
CA ALA A 69 19.70 -33.99 2.84
C ALA A 69 18.60 -33.14 2.17
N ARG A 70 17.33 -33.58 2.24
CA ARG A 70 16.15 -32.86 1.73
C ARG A 70 15.97 -31.46 2.30
N TRP A 71 16.54 -31.16 3.47
CA TRP A 71 16.48 -29.82 4.10
C TRP A 71 17.70 -28.95 3.80
N SER A 72 18.69 -29.48 3.07
CA SER A 72 19.84 -28.69 2.65
C SER A 72 19.47 -27.93 1.37
N ARG A 73 19.77 -26.63 1.32
CA ARG A 73 19.64 -25.83 0.10
C ARG A 73 20.97 -25.18 -0.20
N LYS A 74 21.41 -25.30 -1.45
CA LYS A 74 22.50 -24.50 -1.98
C LYS A 74 21.96 -23.13 -2.33
N LEU A 75 22.48 -22.10 -1.68
CA LEU A 75 22.11 -20.71 -1.91
C LEU A 75 22.75 -20.18 -3.20
N VAL A 76 22.29 -19.01 -3.63
CA VAL A 76 22.88 -18.25 -4.74
C VAL A 76 24.37 -18.06 -4.54
N THR A 77 24.82 -17.78 -3.32
CA THR A 77 26.23 -17.59 -2.97
C THR A 77 27.09 -18.86 -3.11
N GLY A 78 26.47 -20.01 -3.37
CA GLY A 78 27.11 -21.32 -3.44
C GLY A 78 27.19 -22.03 -2.08
N GLU A 79 26.91 -21.32 -0.99
CA GLU A 79 26.91 -21.86 0.37
C GLU A 79 25.72 -22.82 0.58
N VAL A 80 25.95 -23.91 1.31
CA VAL A 80 24.87 -24.84 1.68
C VAL A 80 24.34 -24.46 3.04
N VAL A 81 23.06 -24.13 3.11
CA VAL A 81 22.35 -23.79 4.35
C VAL A 81 21.36 -24.88 4.68
N LYS A 82 21.33 -25.26 5.96
CA LYS A 82 20.53 -26.35 6.49
C LYS A 82 20.04 -25.99 7.91
N PRO A 83 18.77 -26.23 8.24
CA PRO A 83 18.28 -26.04 9.61
C PRO A 83 18.99 -27.01 10.56
N ARG A 84 19.21 -26.57 11.80
CA ARG A 84 19.82 -27.40 12.84
C ARG A 84 18.82 -28.41 13.39
N ARG A 85 17.55 -28.01 13.48
CA ARG A 85 16.42 -28.84 13.91
C ARG A 85 15.19 -28.55 13.06
N VAL A 86 14.33 -29.53 12.90
CA VAL A 86 13.02 -29.35 12.25
C VAL A 86 11.96 -30.01 13.10
N TRP A 87 10.95 -29.25 13.52
CA TRP A 87 9.77 -29.79 14.18
C TRP A 87 8.65 -30.01 13.19
N ARG A 88 7.85 -31.07 13.39
CA ARG A 88 6.69 -31.38 12.56
C ARG A 88 5.41 -31.41 13.38
N ALA A 89 4.38 -30.70 12.94
CA ALA A 89 3.04 -30.80 13.49
C ALA A 89 2.38 -32.13 13.06
N VAL A 90 1.41 -32.61 13.84
CA VAL A 90 0.61 -33.79 13.45
C VAL A 90 -0.30 -33.41 12.28
N GLY A 91 -0.16 -34.11 11.15
CA GLY A 91 -1.20 -34.13 10.13
C GLY A 91 -2.29 -35.09 10.58
N ASN A 92 -3.54 -34.63 10.72
CA ASN A 92 -4.69 -35.49 10.96
C ASN A 92 -5.09 -36.25 9.67
N GLY A 93 -4.14 -36.97 9.08
CA GLY A 93 -4.39 -37.87 7.96
C GLY A 93 -4.46 -39.31 8.47
N ALA A 94 -5.67 -39.84 8.62
CA ALA A 94 -5.88 -41.28 8.72
C ALA A 94 -5.53 -41.91 7.36
N GLY A 95 -4.25 -42.19 7.14
CA GLY A 95 -3.76 -42.88 5.95
C GLY A 95 -2.46 -42.32 5.41
N GLY A 96 -1.33 -42.90 5.84
CA GLY A 96 -0.15 -43.21 5.01
C GLY A 96 0.53 -42.18 4.08
N ALA A 97 0.05 -40.94 3.95
CA ALA A 97 0.67 -39.92 3.11
C ALA A 97 1.53 -38.99 3.98
N ALA A 98 2.82 -39.34 4.08
CA ALA A 98 3.83 -38.47 4.65
C ALA A 98 4.09 -37.29 3.69
N ASP A 99 3.69 -36.07 4.07
CA ASP A 99 4.37 -34.77 3.79
C ASP A 99 3.45 -33.51 3.88
N GLY A 100 2.20 -33.60 4.36
CA GLY A 100 1.27 -32.45 4.39
C GLY A 100 1.17 -31.60 5.69
N GLY A 101 1.99 -31.84 6.71
CA GLY A 101 1.88 -31.17 8.02
C GLY A 101 2.75 -29.91 8.13
N PHE A 102 2.29 -28.90 8.90
CA PHE A 102 3.09 -27.70 9.20
C PHE A 102 4.44 -28.08 9.82
N VAL A 103 5.51 -27.39 9.43
CA VAL A 103 6.86 -27.61 9.95
C VAL A 103 7.46 -26.31 10.49
N LEU A 104 8.31 -26.44 11.51
CA LEU A 104 9.10 -25.33 12.04
C LEU A 104 10.60 -25.65 11.92
N PRO A 105 11.27 -25.15 10.87
CA PRO A 105 12.73 -25.19 10.75
C PRO A 105 13.39 -24.22 11.74
N VAL A 106 14.40 -24.69 12.47
CA VAL A 106 15.17 -23.89 13.44
C VAL A 106 16.62 -23.78 13.00
N PHE A 107 17.09 -22.55 12.85
CA PHE A 107 18.45 -22.18 12.46
C PHE A 107 19.22 -21.61 13.64
N VAL A 108 20.51 -21.90 13.67
CA VAL A 108 21.45 -21.41 14.67
C VAL A 108 22.54 -20.60 13.97
N ALA A 109 22.71 -19.35 14.37
CA ALA A 109 23.81 -18.53 13.89
C ALA A 109 25.09 -18.89 14.66
N GLU A 110 26.08 -19.48 13.97
CA GLU A 110 27.40 -19.72 14.57
C GLU A 110 28.25 -18.44 14.52
N ALA A 111 29.02 -18.20 15.59
CA ALA A 111 30.03 -17.13 15.58
C ALA A 111 31.11 -17.51 14.56
N SER A 112 31.15 -16.80 13.43
CA SER A 112 32.15 -17.02 12.39
C SER A 112 33.56 -16.89 12.98
N GLY A 113 34.30 -18.00 12.95
CA GLY A 113 35.68 -18.09 13.46
C GLY A 113 36.62 -17.17 12.69
N GLY A 114 36.88 -16.00 13.26
CA GLY A 114 37.96 -15.09 12.91
C GLY A 114 38.49 -14.50 14.21
N GLY A 115 39.79 -14.63 14.45
CA GLY A 115 40.46 -14.50 15.76
C GLY A 115 40.47 -13.14 16.44
N ASP A 116 39.44 -12.30 16.29
CA ASP A 116 39.36 -11.00 16.93
C ASP A 116 38.39 -11.05 18.12
N ARG A 117 38.95 -11.24 19.32
CA ARG A 117 38.24 -11.36 20.61
C ARG A 117 37.53 -10.06 21.06
N ALA A 118 37.38 -9.07 20.18
CA ALA A 118 36.81 -7.75 20.49
C ALA A 118 35.58 -7.35 19.63
N ALA A 119 35.17 -8.14 18.63
CA ALA A 119 33.96 -7.86 17.84
C ALA A 119 32.79 -8.71 18.37
N GLY A 120 32.00 -8.13 19.28
CA GLY A 120 30.92 -8.80 20.00
C GLY A 120 29.92 -9.58 19.13
N GLU A 121 29.40 -10.64 19.75
CA GLU A 121 28.21 -11.41 19.39
C GLU A 121 27.19 -10.58 18.59
N GLY A 122 27.23 -10.72 17.26
CA GLY A 122 26.47 -9.88 16.35
C GLY A 122 24.96 -9.99 16.58
N ARG A 123 24.30 -8.84 16.75
CA ARG A 123 22.85 -8.74 16.84
C ARG A 123 22.22 -9.23 15.52
N LEU A 124 21.28 -10.17 15.57
CA LEU A 124 20.57 -10.68 14.40
C LEU A 124 19.92 -9.52 13.64
N GLY A 125 20.07 -9.49 12.31
CA GLY A 125 19.52 -8.43 11.46
C GLY A 125 20.23 -7.07 11.51
N ILE A 126 21.30 -6.90 12.29
CA ILE A 126 22.13 -5.69 12.28
C ILE A 126 23.57 -6.07 11.96
N GLY A 127 24.23 -5.29 11.10
CA GLY A 127 25.61 -5.57 10.73
C GLY A 127 25.77 -7.03 10.30
N ARG A 128 26.72 -7.76 10.91
CA ARG A 128 27.07 -9.15 10.50
C ARG A 128 25.90 -10.13 10.68
N GLY A 129 24.94 -9.81 11.55
CA GLY A 129 23.72 -10.58 11.72
C GLY A 129 22.72 -10.44 10.56
N ARG A 130 22.86 -9.48 9.63
CA ARG A 130 22.01 -9.38 8.42
C ARG A 130 22.21 -10.57 7.49
N ARG A 131 23.46 -10.99 7.29
CA ARG A 131 23.83 -12.05 6.34
C ARG A 131 23.13 -13.38 6.65
N ILE A 132 23.13 -13.80 7.93
CA ILE A 132 22.48 -15.05 8.32
C ILE A 132 20.95 -14.99 8.16
N VAL A 133 20.33 -13.84 8.43
CA VAL A 133 18.88 -13.63 8.22
C VAL A 133 18.55 -13.76 6.73
N SER A 134 19.30 -13.09 5.85
CA SER A 134 19.09 -13.17 4.39
C SER A 134 19.25 -14.59 3.86
N ARG A 135 20.23 -15.35 4.38
CA ARG A 135 20.43 -16.76 4.02
C ARG A 135 19.24 -17.65 4.40
N VAL A 136 18.65 -17.42 5.59
CA VAL A 136 17.47 -18.17 6.05
C VAL A 136 16.25 -17.82 5.19
N VAL A 137 16.02 -16.54 4.89
CA VAL A 137 14.92 -16.11 4.00
C VAL A 137 15.08 -16.71 2.59
N GLU A 138 16.30 -16.73 2.06
CA GLU A 138 16.56 -17.36 0.75
C GLU A 138 16.30 -18.87 0.80
N TRP A 139 16.75 -19.54 1.87
CA TRP A 139 16.45 -20.96 2.09
C TRP A 139 14.95 -21.22 2.10
N MET A 140 14.17 -20.40 2.81
CA MET A 140 12.71 -20.48 2.92
C MET A 140 12.04 -20.37 1.54
N ARG A 141 12.43 -19.38 0.74
CA ARG A 141 11.90 -19.20 -0.62
C ARG A 141 12.23 -20.36 -1.56
N ARG A 142 13.42 -20.97 -1.41
CA ARG A 142 13.83 -22.14 -2.20
C ARG A 142 13.23 -23.46 -1.70
N SER A 143 12.87 -23.55 -0.42
CA SER A 143 12.22 -24.74 0.15
C SER A 143 10.70 -24.70 0.02
N GLY A 144 10.11 -23.51 -0.13
CA GLY A 144 8.66 -23.31 -0.08
C GLY A 144 8.12 -23.17 1.35
N GLU A 145 9.00 -23.09 2.35
CA GLU A 145 8.61 -22.97 3.76
C GLU A 145 8.34 -21.51 4.13
N GLU A 146 7.16 -21.22 4.66
CA GLU A 146 6.73 -19.84 4.93
C GLU A 146 7.19 -19.31 6.29
N ILE A 147 7.58 -20.18 7.23
CA ILE A 147 7.98 -19.79 8.60
C ILE A 147 9.30 -20.47 8.99
N ALA A 148 10.21 -19.73 9.63
CA ALA A 148 11.42 -20.28 10.25
C ALA A 148 11.80 -19.53 11.52
N LEU A 149 12.47 -20.23 12.44
CA LEU A 149 13.02 -19.64 13.66
C LEU A 149 14.55 -19.57 13.56
N LEU A 150 15.12 -18.40 13.83
CA LEU A 150 16.57 -18.17 13.83
C LEU A 150 17.02 -17.68 15.20
N THR A 151 18.07 -18.28 15.77
CA THR A 151 18.62 -17.85 17.06
C THR A 151 20.15 -17.86 17.08
N ASN A 152 20.73 -16.93 17.85
CA ASN A 152 22.14 -16.96 18.25
C ASN A 152 22.32 -17.24 19.75
N GLY A 153 21.25 -17.70 20.43
CA GLY A 153 21.20 -17.87 21.88
C GLY A 153 20.78 -16.61 22.62
N ARG A 154 21.28 -15.44 22.21
CA ARG A 154 20.92 -14.15 22.82
C ARG A 154 19.62 -13.56 22.28
N GLN A 155 19.41 -13.68 20.97
CA GLN A 155 18.22 -13.24 20.26
C GLN A 155 17.57 -14.40 19.54
N TRP A 156 16.25 -14.42 19.58
CA TRP A 156 15.41 -15.37 18.88
C TRP A 156 14.53 -14.59 17.91
N ARG A 157 14.54 -14.95 16.64
CA ARG A 157 13.78 -14.25 15.59
C ARG A 157 12.91 -15.24 14.84
N LEU A 158 11.60 -15.02 14.88
CA LEU A 158 10.63 -15.72 14.06
C LEU A 158 10.48 -14.95 12.75
N ILE A 159 10.69 -15.63 11.63
CA ILE A 159 10.72 -15.06 10.29
C ILE A 159 9.58 -15.69 9.48
N HIS A 160 8.81 -14.85 8.80
CA HIS A 160 7.91 -15.23 7.74
C HIS A 160 8.46 -14.73 6.40
N ALA A 161 8.51 -15.60 5.40
CA ALA A 161 8.87 -15.26 4.04
C ALA A 161 7.70 -15.62 3.12
N GLY A 162 6.86 -14.64 2.80
CA GLY A 162 5.77 -14.78 1.85
C GLY A 162 6.22 -14.54 0.41
N ALA A 163 5.33 -14.82 -0.54
CA ALA A 163 5.60 -14.56 -1.96
C ALA A 163 5.82 -13.07 -2.25
N ASP A 164 5.15 -12.18 -1.50
CA ASP A 164 5.18 -10.75 -1.74
C ASP A 164 5.79 -9.90 -0.61
N TYR A 165 6.04 -10.45 0.58
CA TYR A 165 6.68 -9.72 1.67
C TYR A 165 7.38 -10.66 2.64
N ASP A 166 8.40 -10.13 3.34
CA ASP A 166 9.00 -10.80 4.48
C ASP A 166 8.60 -10.03 5.74
N ALA A 167 8.36 -10.74 6.84
CA ALA A 167 8.05 -10.13 8.12
C ALA A 167 8.69 -10.93 9.27
N TRP A 168 8.93 -10.29 10.40
CA TRP A 168 9.57 -10.94 11.53
C TRP A 168 9.17 -10.32 12.87
N CYS A 169 9.32 -11.09 13.93
CA CYS A 169 9.33 -10.62 15.32
C CYS A 169 10.53 -11.22 16.05
N GLU A 170 10.97 -10.57 17.12
CA GLU A 170 12.14 -11.02 17.87
C GLU A 170 11.95 -10.92 19.38
N TRP A 171 12.71 -11.76 20.09
CA TRP A 171 12.86 -11.77 21.53
C TRP A 171 14.33 -11.61 21.89
N ASP A 172 14.61 -10.77 22.90
CA ASP A 172 15.94 -10.65 23.50
C ASP A 172 15.95 -11.39 24.83
N THR A 173 16.84 -12.37 24.97
CA THR A 173 16.99 -13.15 26.20
C THR A 173 17.43 -12.32 27.39
N GLY A 174 18.06 -11.16 27.18
CA GLY A 174 18.36 -10.20 28.25
C GLY A 174 17.11 -9.62 28.92
N LEU A 175 15.95 -9.71 28.27
CA LEU A 175 14.65 -9.26 28.76
C LEU A 175 13.74 -10.42 29.19
N TRP A 176 14.26 -11.66 29.26
CA TRP A 176 13.44 -12.82 29.64
C TRP A 176 13.15 -12.89 31.12
N PHE A 177 13.95 -12.24 31.97
CA PHE A 177 13.77 -12.24 33.41
C PHE A 177 13.68 -10.82 33.96
N GLU A 178 12.66 -10.57 34.77
CA GLU A 178 12.47 -9.33 35.53
C GLU A 178 12.42 -9.72 37.01
N GLU A 179 13.25 -9.11 37.85
CA GLU A 179 13.36 -9.43 39.29
C GLU A 179 13.57 -10.94 39.58
N GLY A 180 14.20 -11.64 38.64
CA GLY A 180 14.45 -13.07 38.74
C GLY A 180 13.30 -13.97 38.33
N VAL A 181 12.12 -13.47 37.95
CA VAL A 181 11.02 -14.30 37.40
C VAL A 181 10.91 -14.14 35.88
N PRO A 182 10.43 -15.15 35.13
CA PRO A 182 10.19 -15.02 33.70
C PRO A 182 9.23 -13.85 33.40
N GLY A 183 9.70 -12.88 32.61
CA GLY A 183 8.96 -11.68 32.25
C GLY A 183 8.05 -11.84 31.02
N PRO A 184 7.43 -10.74 30.55
CA PRO A 184 6.47 -10.75 29.44
C PRO A 184 7.00 -11.35 28.13
N GLN A 185 8.30 -11.25 27.87
CA GLN A 185 8.96 -11.82 26.68
C GLN A 185 8.82 -13.34 26.61
N VAL A 186 8.99 -14.05 27.74
CA VAL A 186 8.86 -15.51 27.81
C VAL A 186 7.39 -15.91 27.61
N THR A 187 6.47 -15.14 28.16
CA THR A 187 5.03 -15.32 27.95
C THR A 187 4.65 -15.16 26.48
N ALA A 188 5.10 -14.09 25.82
CA ALA A 188 4.84 -13.86 24.40
C ALA A 188 5.45 -14.96 23.52
N LEU A 189 6.66 -15.44 23.84
CA LEU A 189 7.31 -16.54 23.12
C LEU A 189 6.45 -17.82 23.20
N ARG A 190 5.94 -18.16 24.39
CA ARG A 190 5.07 -19.34 24.61
C ARG A 190 3.73 -19.23 23.91
N ILE A 191 3.15 -18.04 23.85
CA ILE A 191 1.89 -17.79 23.15
C ILE A 191 2.06 -17.98 21.64
N LEU A 192 3.16 -17.47 21.06
CA LEU A 192 3.35 -17.43 19.61
C LEU A 192 4.00 -18.68 19.02
N LEU A 193 4.82 -19.40 19.79
CA LEU A 193 5.56 -20.59 19.34
C LEU A 193 5.20 -21.87 20.11
N GLY A 194 4.22 -21.79 21.03
CA GLY A 194 3.72 -22.97 21.72
C GLY A 194 2.90 -23.86 20.80
N ARG A 195 2.65 -25.10 21.25
CA ARG A 195 1.91 -26.11 20.50
C ARG A 195 0.58 -25.62 19.93
N ALA A 196 -0.22 -24.89 20.72
CA ALA A 196 -1.52 -24.35 20.29
C ALA A 196 -1.45 -23.31 19.16
N ALA A 197 -0.29 -22.67 18.96
CA ALA A 197 -0.08 -21.71 17.88
C ALA A 197 0.40 -22.38 16.58
N LEU A 198 1.08 -23.53 16.69
CA LEU A 198 1.72 -24.22 15.56
C LEU A 198 0.93 -25.43 15.04
N GLU A 199 -0.03 -25.94 15.82
CA GLU A 199 -0.93 -27.01 15.38
C GLU A 199 -2.21 -26.43 14.72
N PRO A 200 -2.62 -26.92 13.53
CA PRO A 200 -3.91 -26.60 12.94
C PRO A 200 -5.07 -26.90 13.90
N ARG A 201 -6.05 -25.98 13.96
CA ARG A 201 -7.30 -26.23 14.72
C ARG A 201 -8.20 -27.24 14.02
N GLU A 202 -8.15 -27.27 12.68
CA GLU A 202 -8.96 -28.12 11.82
C GLU A 202 -8.07 -28.78 10.74
N PRO A 203 -8.42 -29.99 10.27
CA PRO A 203 -7.69 -30.64 9.18
C PRO A 203 -7.67 -29.77 7.91
N GLY A 204 -6.48 -29.51 7.35
CA GLY A 204 -6.32 -28.71 6.13
C GLY A 204 -6.27 -27.18 6.35
N ALA A 205 -6.58 -26.69 7.55
CA ALA A 205 -6.46 -25.26 7.87
C ALA A 205 -5.00 -24.88 8.23
N PRO A 206 -4.57 -23.62 7.96
CA PRO A 206 -3.28 -23.14 8.44
C PRO A 206 -3.26 -23.08 9.98
N PRO A 207 -2.10 -23.28 10.63
CA PRO A 207 -1.99 -23.11 12.08
C PRO A 207 -2.28 -21.67 12.49
N PRO A 208 -2.76 -21.42 13.73
CA PRO A 208 -3.15 -20.08 14.19
C PRO A 208 -2.05 -19.02 13.99
N LEU A 209 -0.77 -19.39 14.15
CA LEU A 209 0.34 -18.50 13.86
C LEU A 209 0.35 -18.01 12.42
N LEU A 210 0.29 -18.94 11.46
CA LEU A 210 0.30 -18.59 10.03
C LEU A 210 -1.00 -17.86 9.64
N ALA A 211 -2.14 -18.31 10.16
CA ALA A 211 -3.42 -17.64 9.94
C ALA A 211 -3.42 -16.18 10.41
N ALA A 212 -2.83 -15.91 11.59
CA ALA A 212 -2.69 -14.56 12.13
C ALA A 212 -1.77 -13.67 11.29
N ILE A 213 -0.68 -14.22 10.76
CA ILE A 213 0.25 -13.52 9.86
C ILE A 213 -0.47 -13.13 8.57
N LEU A 214 -1.16 -14.09 7.94
CA LEU A 214 -1.92 -13.86 6.71
C LEU A 214 -3.09 -12.87 6.92
N ALA A 215 -3.80 -12.96 8.04
CA ALA A 215 -4.85 -12.02 8.40
C ALA A 215 -4.30 -10.60 8.67
N SER A 216 -3.11 -10.50 9.26
CA SER A 216 -2.43 -9.21 9.47
C SER A 216 -2.07 -8.54 8.15
N ARG A 217 -1.67 -9.33 7.14
CA ARG A 217 -1.44 -8.83 5.78
C ARG A 217 -2.73 -8.33 5.12
N ARG A 218 -3.85 -9.05 5.27
CA ARG A 218 -5.17 -8.58 4.79
C ARG A 218 -5.56 -7.24 5.42
N GLY A 219 -5.34 -7.07 6.72
CA GLY A 219 -5.56 -5.79 7.42
C GLY A 219 -4.70 -4.62 6.91
N GLN A 220 -3.57 -4.87 6.25
CA GLN A 220 -2.79 -3.79 5.62
C GLN A 220 -3.49 -3.20 4.38
N ALA A 221 -4.39 -3.94 3.72
CA ALA A 221 -5.24 -3.38 2.66
C ALA A 221 -6.27 -2.39 3.26
N GLU A 222 -6.85 -2.72 4.42
CA GLU A 222 -7.73 -1.82 5.19
C GLU A 222 -6.97 -0.57 5.68
N LEU A 223 -5.72 -0.75 6.12
CA LEU A 223 -4.84 0.38 6.46
C LEU A 223 -4.58 1.29 5.26
N SER A 224 -4.47 0.72 4.05
CA SER A 224 -4.28 1.49 2.81
C SER A 224 -5.50 2.34 2.47
N ALA A 225 -6.71 1.78 2.61
CA ALA A 225 -7.96 2.53 2.44
C ALA A 225 -8.09 3.65 3.48
N THR A 226 -7.79 3.34 4.74
CA THR A 226 -7.80 4.32 5.84
C THR A 226 -6.79 5.45 5.61
N LEU A 227 -5.58 5.12 5.15
CA LEU A 227 -4.55 6.12 4.89
C LEU A 227 -4.89 6.96 3.64
N GLY A 228 -5.47 6.37 2.59
CA GLY A 228 -5.95 7.09 1.42
C GLY A 228 -6.98 8.17 1.78
N GLU A 229 -7.93 7.84 2.64
CA GLU A 229 -8.91 8.80 3.17
C GLU A 229 -8.24 9.92 3.99
N ARG A 230 -7.20 9.61 4.75
CA ARG A 230 -6.44 10.63 5.50
C ARG A 230 -5.63 11.55 4.57
N VAL A 231 -5.05 11.01 3.51
CA VAL A 231 -4.39 11.82 2.48
C VAL A 231 -5.41 12.74 1.80
N ARG A 232 -6.63 12.25 1.53
CA ARG A 232 -7.72 13.07 0.99
C ARG A 232 -8.06 14.23 1.94
N LEU A 233 -8.19 13.96 3.23
CA LEU A 233 -8.42 14.98 4.25
C LEU A 233 -7.29 16.01 4.30
N ALA A 234 -6.03 15.59 4.18
CA ALA A 234 -4.90 16.50 4.07
C ALA A 234 -4.99 17.42 2.83
N VAL A 235 -5.40 16.88 1.69
CA VAL A 235 -5.63 17.66 0.45
C VAL A 235 -6.77 18.66 0.65
N GLU A 236 -7.88 18.23 1.26
CA GLU A 236 -9.03 19.09 1.56
C GLU A 236 -8.66 20.24 2.51
N THR A 237 -7.93 19.96 3.60
CA THR A 237 -7.40 20.98 4.52
C THR A 237 -6.50 21.97 3.77
N LEU A 238 -5.59 21.51 2.91
CA LEU A 238 -4.72 22.40 2.15
C LEU A 238 -5.50 23.34 1.22
N ILE A 239 -6.51 22.82 0.51
CA ILE A 239 -7.36 23.61 -0.38
C ILE A 239 -8.15 24.65 0.41
N ARG A 240 -8.76 24.24 1.52
CA ARG A 240 -9.54 25.11 2.40
C ARG A 240 -8.70 26.28 2.92
N GLU A 241 -7.50 26.01 3.42
CA GLU A 241 -6.61 27.03 3.99
C GLU A 241 -5.99 27.93 2.91
N SER A 242 -5.98 27.47 1.67
CA SER A 242 -5.51 28.26 0.51
C SER A 242 -6.66 28.97 -0.22
N ALA A 243 -7.91 28.88 0.25
CA ALA A 243 -9.08 29.40 -0.45
C ALA A 243 -8.95 30.86 -0.95
N PRO A 244 -8.35 31.82 -0.20
CA PRO A 244 -8.21 33.19 -0.67
C PRO A 244 -7.38 33.33 -1.95
N VAL A 245 -6.28 32.59 -2.08
CA VAL A 245 -5.44 32.63 -3.28
C VAL A 245 -6.05 31.85 -4.45
N LEU A 246 -6.79 30.77 -4.14
CA LEU A 246 -7.44 29.95 -5.17
C LEU A 246 -8.64 30.67 -5.79
N ALA A 247 -9.39 31.44 -5.00
CA ALA A 247 -10.51 32.23 -5.51
C ALA A 247 -10.09 33.25 -6.59
N ALA A 248 -8.86 33.77 -6.52
CA ALA A 248 -8.34 34.72 -7.51
C ALA A 248 -8.04 34.09 -8.89
N ILE A 249 -7.84 32.77 -8.94
CA ILE A 249 -7.44 32.04 -10.15
C ILE A 249 -8.49 31.03 -10.63
N ASP A 250 -9.58 30.84 -9.88
CA ASP A 250 -10.65 29.90 -10.21
C ASP A 250 -11.32 30.23 -11.55
N GLY A 251 -11.15 29.34 -12.53
CA GLY A 251 -11.81 29.36 -13.83
C GLY A 251 -13.20 28.71 -13.84
N GLY A 252 -13.61 28.10 -12.73
CA GLY A 252 -14.74 27.18 -12.72
C GLY A 252 -14.45 25.96 -13.59
N GLY A 253 -15.42 25.55 -14.40
CA GLY A 253 -15.31 24.41 -15.32
C GLY A 253 -14.66 24.71 -16.68
N GLY A 254 -14.25 25.97 -16.95
CA GLY A 254 -13.75 26.40 -18.25
C GLY A 254 -12.28 26.83 -18.24
N ALA A 255 -11.58 26.62 -19.36
CA ALA A 255 -10.21 27.12 -19.58
C ALA A 255 -10.25 28.55 -20.15
N GLN A 256 -10.19 29.56 -19.30
CA GLN A 256 -9.99 30.96 -19.71
C GLN A 256 -8.54 31.38 -19.47
N ALA A 257 -7.98 32.24 -20.33
CA ALA A 257 -6.60 32.69 -20.22
C ALA A 257 -6.31 33.29 -18.82
N GLY A 258 -5.29 32.77 -18.13
CA GLY A 258 -4.93 33.18 -16.77
C GLY A 258 -5.73 32.52 -15.64
N ARG A 259 -6.85 31.86 -15.95
CA ARG A 259 -7.63 31.06 -14.97
C ARG A 259 -7.22 29.58 -15.02
N VAL A 260 -7.57 28.86 -13.96
CA VAL A 260 -7.19 27.48 -13.70
C VAL A 260 -8.44 26.65 -13.44
N SER A 261 -8.52 25.45 -14.03
CA SER A 261 -9.68 24.59 -13.82
C SER A 261 -9.67 23.97 -12.41
N ARG A 262 -10.84 23.62 -11.86
CA ARG A 262 -10.91 22.97 -10.55
C ARG A 262 -10.15 21.63 -10.50
N ARG A 263 -10.08 20.92 -11.63
CA ARG A 263 -9.26 19.72 -11.78
C ARG A 263 -7.78 20.02 -11.60
N ASP A 264 -7.28 21.11 -12.20
CA ASP A 264 -5.88 21.51 -12.05
C ASP A 264 -5.55 21.92 -10.61
N LEU A 265 -6.47 22.63 -9.93
CA LEU A 265 -6.32 22.99 -8.51
C LEU A 265 -6.23 21.74 -7.64
N TYR A 266 -7.11 20.77 -7.89
CA TYR A 266 -7.10 19.49 -7.18
C TYR A 266 -5.80 18.72 -7.39
N ILE A 267 -5.35 18.58 -8.64
CA ILE A 267 -4.09 17.89 -8.97
C ILE A 267 -2.90 18.60 -8.31
N ALA A 268 -2.87 19.94 -8.28
CA ALA A 268 -1.81 20.69 -7.64
C ALA A 268 -1.79 20.51 -6.11
N ALA A 269 -2.95 20.56 -5.45
CA ALA A 269 -3.05 20.29 -4.02
C ALA A 269 -2.60 18.85 -3.69
N THR A 270 -3.04 17.88 -4.49
CA THR A 270 -2.59 16.49 -4.38
C THR A 270 -1.09 16.36 -4.56
N ARG A 271 -0.48 17.04 -5.54
CA ARG A 271 0.98 17.06 -5.73
C ARG A 271 1.71 17.55 -4.49
N ILE A 272 1.24 18.62 -3.85
CA ILE A 272 1.88 19.15 -2.63
C ILE A 272 1.80 18.14 -1.48
N VAL A 273 0.65 17.54 -1.24
CA VAL A 273 0.51 16.51 -0.20
C VAL A 273 1.35 15.28 -0.52
N MET A 274 1.44 14.88 -1.80
CA MET A 274 2.31 13.78 -2.22
C MET A 274 3.80 14.11 -2.06
N ARG A 275 4.24 15.37 -2.17
CA ARG A 275 5.61 15.77 -1.77
C ARG A 275 5.88 15.46 -0.31
N CYS A 276 4.92 15.75 0.58
CA CYS A 276 5.05 15.39 1.99
C CYS A 276 5.17 13.88 2.18
N VAL A 277 4.30 13.09 1.54
CA VAL A 277 4.34 11.62 1.62
C VAL A 277 5.69 11.08 1.13
N VAL A 278 6.16 11.52 -0.05
CA VAL A 278 7.45 11.06 -0.59
C VAL A 278 8.62 11.45 0.32
N VAL A 279 8.60 12.64 0.92
CA VAL A 279 9.63 13.02 1.91
C VAL A 279 9.58 12.14 3.15
N LEU A 280 8.39 11.81 3.68
CA LEU A 280 8.27 10.90 4.82
C LEU A 280 8.85 9.51 4.50
N PHE A 281 8.61 9.00 3.29
CA PHE A 281 9.23 7.77 2.80
C PHE A 281 10.75 7.90 2.68
N ALA A 282 11.24 9.02 2.15
CA ALA A 282 12.66 9.26 1.96
C ALA A 282 13.42 9.47 3.29
N GLU A 283 12.83 10.17 4.27
CA GLU A 283 13.39 10.32 5.62
C GLU A 283 13.41 8.97 6.36
N ALA A 284 12.33 8.19 6.28
CA ALA A 284 12.25 6.88 6.95
C ALA A 284 13.21 5.82 6.37
N ARG A 285 13.70 6.03 5.14
CA ARG A 285 14.65 5.16 4.43
C ARG A 285 16.07 5.72 4.36
N ASP A 286 16.36 6.75 5.16
CA ASP A 286 17.67 7.42 5.20
C ASP A 286 18.15 7.93 3.82
N LEU A 287 17.21 8.24 2.91
CA LEU A 287 17.52 8.84 1.61
C LEU A 287 17.80 10.35 1.74
N LEU A 288 17.15 10.99 2.71
CA LEU A 288 17.41 12.37 3.11
C LEU A 288 18.23 12.42 4.42
N PRO A 289 19.04 13.46 4.65
CA PRO A 289 19.98 13.52 5.76
C PRO A 289 19.31 13.86 7.10
N ARG A 290 18.42 12.98 7.61
CA ARG A 290 17.67 13.22 8.85
C ARG A 290 18.55 13.41 10.09
N ASP A 291 19.73 12.80 10.12
CA ASP A 291 20.69 12.93 11.23
C ASP A 291 21.44 14.28 11.22
N ASN A 292 21.36 15.03 10.12
CA ASN A 292 21.96 16.36 10.03
C ASN A 292 21.11 17.35 10.83
N VAL A 293 21.74 18.03 11.79
CA VAL A 293 21.07 18.97 12.72
C VAL A 293 20.41 20.13 11.98
N ILE A 294 21.04 20.66 10.92
CA ILE A 294 20.49 21.76 10.13
C ILE A 294 19.26 21.28 9.36
N TYR A 295 19.37 20.11 8.70
CA TYR A 295 18.25 19.50 8.00
C TYR A 295 17.08 19.27 8.96
N HIS A 296 17.29 18.52 10.04
CA HIS A 296 16.25 18.18 11.00
C HIS A 296 15.62 19.42 11.65
N GLY A 297 16.43 20.40 12.04
CA GLY A 297 15.98 21.61 12.71
C GLY A 297 15.24 22.60 11.80
N SER A 298 15.63 22.71 10.53
CA SER A 298 15.21 23.81 9.65
C SER A 298 14.38 23.39 8.44
N TYR A 299 14.45 22.13 8.01
CA TYR A 299 13.82 21.65 6.78
C TYR A 299 12.95 20.41 7.00
N GLY A 300 13.53 19.34 7.56
CA GLY A 300 12.93 18.00 7.63
C GLY A 300 11.54 17.96 8.25
N LEU A 301 10.70 17.06 7.71
CA LEU A 301 9.29 16.93 8.10
C LEU A 301 9.15 16.38 9.51
N GLN A 302 9.97 15.38 9.85
CA GLN A 302 9.96 14.81 11.19
C GLN A 302 10.23 15.89 12.25
N GLY A 303 11.27 16.70 12.06
CA GLY A 303 11.62 17.78 12.99
C GLY A 303 10.56 18.89 13.04
N LEU A 304 9.92 19.21 11.91
CA LEU A 304 8.79 20.14 11.87
C LEU A 304 7.61 19.62 12.70
N ARG A 305 7.25 18.35 12.53
CA ARG A 305 6.17 17.71 13.27
C ARG A 305 6.44 17.73 14.77
N GLU A 306 7.64 17.34 15.20
CA GLU A 306 8.05 17.36 16.62
C GLU A 306 8.02 18.77 17.22
N GLN A 307 8.37 19.79 16.45
CA GLN A 307 8.30 21.18 16.88
C GLN A 307 6.84 21.66 17.02
N LEU A 308 5.99 21.36 16.05
CA LEU A 308 4.57 21.72 16.08
C LEU A 308 3.83 21.01 17.21
N ALA A 309 4.06 19.70 17.39
CA ALA A 309 3.47 18.92 18.49
C ALA A 309 3.87 19.48 19.87
N ARG A 310 5.15 19.83 20.06
CA ARG A 310 5.63 20.48 21.30
C ARG A 310 4.97 21.83 21.54
N ARG A 311 4.81 22.65 20.50
CA ARG A 311 4.16 23.98 20.61
C ARG A 311 2.66 23.89 20.85
N ALA A 312 1.98 22.94 20.22
CA ALA A 312 0.57 22.68 20.46
C ALA A 312 0.33 22.27 21.92
N GLY A 313 1.20 21.43 22.49
CA GLY A 313 1.07 20.97 23.88
C GLY A 313 -0.29 20.32 24.15
N GLY A 314 -0.78 19.54 23.18
CA GLY A 314 -2.11 18.90 23.20
C GLY A 314 -3.28 19.79 22.75
N ARG A 315 -3.06 21.08 22.50
CA ARG A 315 -4.09 22.02 22.01
C ARG A 315 -3.66 22.67 20.69
N ALA A 316 -4.15 22.14 19.57
CA ALA A 316 -3.85 22.63 18.23
C ALA A 316 -4.22 24.12 18.03
N GLU A 317 -5.21 24.62 18.78
CA GLU A 317 -5.66 26.03 18.72
C GLU A 317 -4.55 27.06 18.90
N ARG A 318 -3.52 26.73 19.70
CA ARG A 318 -2.38 27.63 19.95
C ARG A 318 -1.57 27.94 18.69
N LEU A 319 -1.72 27.13 17.65
CA LEU A 319 -1.00 27.27 16.39
C LEU A 319 -1.80 28.08 15.34
N ARG A 320 -3.06 28.47 15.62
CA ARG A 320 -3.95 29.10 14.63
C ARG A 320 -3.41 30.41 14.03
N HIS A 321 -2.70 31.21 14.81
CA HIS A 321 -2.16 32.51 14.39
C HIS A 321 -0.67 32.48 14.02
N ALA A 322 -0.03 31.30 14.04
CA ALA A 322 1.34 31.14 13.61
C ALA A 322 1.37 30.66 12.15
N HIS A 323 2.37 31.08 11.36
CA HIS A 323 2.47 30.79 9.93
C HIS A 323 3.90 30.42 9.48
N GLY A 324 4.75 29.97 10.41
CA GLY A 324 6.15 29.65 10.13
C GLY A 324 6.37 28.28 9.48
N ALA A 325 5.41 27.37 9.62
CA ALA A 325 5.51 26.00 9.13
C ALA A 325 5.41 25.92 7.60
N TRP A 326 4.51 26.70 6.98
CA TRP A 326 4.28 26.66 5.53
C TRP A 326 5.51 27.10 4.71
N PRO A 327 6.16 28.25 4.99
CA PRO A 327 7.40 28.62 4.30
C PRO A 327 8.52 27.58 4.45
N ARG A 328 8.60 26.92 5.62
CA ARG A 328 9.57 25.83 5.86
C ARG A 328 9.29 24.62 4.96
N LEU A 329 8.03 24.22 4.79
CA LEU A 329 7.65 23.16 3.85
C LEU A 329 8.06 23.51 2.41
N LEU A 330 7.77 24.73 1.96
CA LEU A 330 8.15 25.18 0.62
C LEU A 330 9.67 25.21 0.45
N ALA A 331 10.41 25.64 1.47
CA ALA A 331 11.88 25.64 1.46
C ALA A 331 12.45 24.22 1.37
N LEU A 332 11.85 23.24 2.08
CA LEU A 332 12.20 21.83 1.96
C LEU A 332 11.96 21.30 0.54
N PHE A 333 10.82 21.60 -0.08
CA PHE A 333 10.55 21.15 -1.46
C PHE A 333 11.55 21.72 -2.46
N ARG A 334 11.89 23.02 -2.33
CA ARG A 334 12.92 23.67 -3.14
C ARG A 334 14.30 23.08 -2.90
N LEU A 335 14.67 22.83 -1.64
CA LEU A 335 15.95 22.20 -1.27
C LEU A 335 16.11 20.83 -1.92
N ILE A 336 15.04 20.04 -1.98
CA ILE A 336 15.05 18.73 -2.65
C ILE A 336 15.15 18.89 -4.18
N TYR A 337 14.41 19.83 -4.76
CA TYR A 337 14.38 20.07 -6.20
C TYR A 337 15.71 20.64 -6.74
N GLU A 338 16.26 21.65 -6.08
CA GLU A 338 17.47 22.38 -6.49
C GLU A 338 18.75 21.76 -5.95
N GLY A 339 18.67 21.04 -4.83
CA GLY A 339 19.82 20.54 -4.09
C GLY A 339 20.52 21.62 -3.27
N SER A 340 21.54 21.20 -2.53
CA SER A 340 22.46 22.08 -1.81
C SER A 340 23.88 21.51 -1.93
N SER A 341 24.79 22.33 -2.46
CA SER A 341 26.22 22.03 -2.52
C SER A 341 26.98 22.49 -1.27
N HIS A 342 26.28 23.02 -0.26
CA HIS A 342 26.91 23.53 0.95
C HIS A 342 27.46 22.38 1.80
N GLU A 343 28.70 22.49 2.26
CA GLU A 343 29.41 21.45 3.02
C GLU A 343 28.68 21.00 4.30
N ALA A 344 28.03 21.93 4.99
CA ALA A 344 27.24 21.64 6.20
C ALA A 344 25.89 20.96 5.92
N LEU A 345 25.39 21.00 4.68
CA LEU A 345 24.12 20.39 4.28
C LEU A 345 24.19 19.94 2.81
N PRO A 346 24.97 18.88 2.50
CA PRO A 346 25.09 18.39 1.14
C PRO A 346 23.84 17.59 0.78
N ILE A 347 23.08 18.09 -0.19
CA ILE A 347 21.88 17.43 -0.73
C ILE A 347 22.01 17.43 -2.25
N PRO A 348 22.00 16.26 -2.92
CA PRO A 348 21.99 16.21 -4.37
C PRO A 348 20.78 16.94 -4.95
N ARG A 349 20.95 17.51 -6.14
CA ARG A 349 19.84 18.06 -6.91
C ARG A 349 18.97 16.91 -7.40
N TYR A 350 17.91 16.57 -6.68
CA TYR A 350 17.06 15.46 -7.07
C TYR A 350 16.15 15.82 -8.27
N GLY A 351 15.67 17.06 -8.37
CA GLY A 351 14.84 17.50 -9.50
C GLY A 351 13.46 16.83 -9.54
N GLY A 352 13.00 16.44 -10.74
CA GLY A 352 11.71 15.76 -10.95
C GLY A 352 10.49 16.71 -11.02
N GLY A 353 9.47 16.32 -11.77
CA GLY A 353 8.25 17.11 -11.96
C GLY A 353 7.39 17.20 -10.70
N LEU A 354 7.46 16.21 -9.80
CA LEU A 354 6.74 16.26 -8.53
C LEU A 354 7.18 17.43 -7.65
N PHE A 355 8.49 17.66 -7.48
CA PHE A 355 9.05 18.72 -6.62
C PHE A 355 9.32 20.04 -7.35
N ALA A 356 9.10 20.10 -8.67
CA ALA A 356 9.28 21.31 -9.44
C ALA A 356 8.37 22.46 -8.92
N PRO A 357 8.90 23.67 -8.70
CA PRO A 357 8.10 24.80 -8.28
C PRO A 357 7.10 25.18 -9.37
N GLY A 358 5.96 25.74 -8.95
CA GLY A 358 4.94 26.20 -9.89
C GLY A 358 5.37 27.44 -10.66
N ASP A 359 4.91 27.56 -11.91
CA ASP A 359 5.13 28.74 -12.77
C ASP A 359 3.80 29.40 -13.16
N ARG A 360 3.66 30.70 -12.84
CA ARG A 360 2.48 31.51 -13.16
C ARG A 360 2.30 31.75 -14.65
N ALA A 361 3.39 31.74 -15.42
CA ALA A 361 3.39 31.94 -16.87
C ALA A 361 3.28 30.62 -17.66
N ALA A 362 3.25 29.48 -16.97
CA ALA A 362 3.17 28.18 -17.62
C ALA A 362 1.88 28.03 -18.44
N LYS A 363 2.00 27.36 -19.59
CA LYS A 363 0.85 27.00 -20.43
C LYS A 363 -0.08 26.00 -19.72
N GLU A 364 0.49 25.12 -18.91
CA GLU A 364 -0.24 24.10 -18.15
C GLU A 364 -0.95 24.67 -16.92
N GLY A 365 -2.24 24.34 -16.75
CA GLY A 365 -3.06 24.81 -15.62
C GLY A 365 -2.52 24.35 -14.26
N VAL A 366 -2.06 23.10 -14.15
CA VAL A 366 -1.50 22.53 -12.91
C VAL A 366 -0.28 23.30 -12.42
N SER A 367 0.61 23.73 -13.32
CA SER A 367 1.80 24.52 -12.92
C SER A 367 1.41 25.91 -12.41
N ARG A 368 0.43 26.56 -13.04
CA ARG A 368 -0.13 27.83 -12.53
C ARG A 368 -0.83 27.65 -11.18
N ALA A 369 -1.54 26.55 -10.99
CA ALA A 369 -2.17 26.20 -9.72
C ALA A 369 -1.13 26.03 -8.60
N LEU A 370 -0.07 25.26 -8.86
CA LEU A 370 1.06 25.10 -7.94
C LEU A 370 1.67 26.45 -7.57
N ALA A 371 1.84 27.35 -8.55
CA ALA A 371 2.40 28.68 -8.33
C ALA A 371 1.52 29.54 -7.39
N ALA A 372 0.21 29.31 -7.37
CA ALA A 372 -0.72 29.98 -6.45
C ALA A 372 -0.65 29.39 -5.04
N PHE A 373 -0.56 28.06 -4.89
CA PHE A 373 -0.33 27.44 -3.59
C PHE A 373 1.02 27.84 -2.99
N GLU A 374 2.07 27.98 -3.80
CA GLU A 374 3.42 28.36 -3.39
C GLU A 374 3.63 29.88 -3.29
N ASP A 375 2.58 30.67 -3.53
CA ASP A 375 2.63 32.12 -3.45
C ASP A 375 2.92 32.56 -2.01
N PRO A 376 3.81 33.53 -1.77
CA PRO A 376 4.05 34.06 -0.41
C PRO A 376 2.81 34.63 0.27
N ARG A 377 1.77 35.01 -0.51
CA ARG A 377 0.47 35.44 0.01
C ARG A 377 -0.41 34.28 0.48
N ASN A 378 -0.11 33.05 0.04
CA ASN A 378 -0.73 31.85 0.57
C ASN A 378 -0.04 31.48 1.89
N ALA A 379 -0.73 31.71 3.01
CA ALA A 379 -0.16 31.50 4.33
C ALA A 379 -1.03 30.56 5.19
N PRO A 380 -1.16 29.27 4.84
CA PRO A 380 -1.74 28.28 5.73
C PRO A 380 -1.16 28.38 7.15
N SER A 381 -2.03 28.26 8.15
CA SER A 381 -1.62 28.34 9.56
C SER A 381 -0.73 27.15 9.97
N ASP A 382 0.07 27.32 11.02
CA ASP A 382 0.82 26.25 11.66
C ASP A 382 -0.13 25.17 12.19
N ALA A 383 -1.36 25.54 12.58
CA ALA A 383 -2.41 24.59 12.96
C ALA A 383 -2.82 23.70 11.78
N ALA A 384 -3.03 24.29 10.60
CA ALA A 384 -3.35 23.54 9.39
C ALA A 384 -2.21 22.63 8.94
N VAL A 385 -0.97 23.14 8.94
CA VAL A 385 0.20 22.30 8.62
C VAL A 385 0.35 21.17 9.62
N HIS A 386 0.12 21.42 10.91
CA HIS A 386 0.12 20.38 11.92
C HIS A 386 -0.98 19.33 11.67
N GLU A 387 -2.20 19.76 11.35
CA GLU A 387 -3.33 18.88 11.02
C GLU A 387 -3.02 17.99 9.79
N ILE A 388 -2.47 18.59 8.72
CA ILE A 388 -2.01 17.86 7.53
C ILE A 388 -0.99 16.79 7.92
N LEU A 389 0.03 17.14 8.71
CA LEU A 389 1.05 16.18 9.14
C LEU A 389 0.49 15.09 10.06
N GLU A 390 -0.50 15.40 10.90
CA GLU A 390 -1.20 14.40 11.70
C GLU A 390 -2.00 13.43 10.82
N PHE A 391 -2.70 13.93 9.79
CA PHE A 391 -3.37 13.07 8.82
C PHE A 391 -2.40 12.09 8.16
N LEU A 392 -1.21 12.56 7.76
CA LEU A 392 -0.23 11.72 7.08
C LEU A 392 0.50 10.75 8.04
N CYS A 393 0.84 11.20 9.24
CA CYS A 393 1.78 10.48 10.12
C CYS A 393 1.14 9.68 11.25
N THR A 394 -0.16 9.84 11.50
CA THR A 394 -0.88 9.15 12.58
C THR A 394 -1.96 8.28 11.97
N GLY A 395 -2.11 7.03 12.40
CA GLY A 395 -3.19 6.11 12.04
C GLY A 395 -4.02 5.73 13.26
N ARG A 396 -5.08 4.94 13.07
CA ARG A 396 -5.84 4.34 14.17
C ARG A 396 -5.60 2.84 14.20
N VAL A 397 -5.29 2.31 15.37
CA VAL A 397 -5.15 0.88 15.59
C VAL A 397 -6.18 0.45 16.62
N LYS A 398 -6.92 -0.62 16.29
CA LYS A 398 -7.88 -1.22 17.22
C LYS A 398 -7.10 -1.99 18.28
N VAL A 399 -7.13 -1.50 19.51
CA VAL A 399 -6.49 -2.13 20.66
C VAL A 399 -7.57 -2.72 21.54
N ARG A 400 -7.48 -4.02 21.85
CA ARG A 400 -8.41 -4.67 22.76
C ARG A 400 -8.08 -4.26 24.20
N GLN A 401 -9.03 -3.67 24.91
CA GLN A 401 -8.95 -3.36 26.34
C GLN A 401 -9.97 -4.22 27.09
N GLY A 402 -9.51 -5.36 27.62
CA GLY A 402 -10.38 -6.33 28.29
C GLY A 402 -11.36 -7.02 27.33
N ARG A 403 -12.67 -6.87 27.59
CA ARG A 403 -13.74 -7.42 26.72
C ARG A 403 -14.11 -6.50 25.56
N SER A 404 -13.73 -5.22 25.61
CA SER A 404 -14.03 -4.23 24.55
C SER A 404 -12.78 -3.89 23.73
N SER A 405 -12.99 -3.23 22.60
CA SER A 405 -11.92 -2.78 21.71
C SER A 405 -11.99 -1.27 21.51
N THR A 406 -10.89 -0.57 21.76
CA THR A 406 -10.78 0.89 21.64
C THR A 406 -9.84 1.23 20.51
N TRP A 407 -10.21 2.21 19.69
CA TRP A 407 -9.31 2.75 18.66
C TRP A 407 -8.34 3.73 19.30
N VAL A 408 -7.04 3.44 19.17
CA VAL A 408 -5.96 4.31 19.69
C VAL A 408 -5.19 4.89 18.52
N ALA A 409 -4.80 6.15 18.63
CA ALA A 409 -3.91 6.79 17.67
C ALA A 409 -2.51 6.16 17.76
N ALA A 410 -1.96 5.74 16.63
CA ALA A 410 -0.62 5.16 16.55
C ALA A 410 0.15 5.79 15.37
N PRO A 411 1.45 6.06 15.49
CA PRO A 411 2.24 6.60 14.39
C PRO A 411 2.29 5.61 13.21
N VAL A 412 2.26 6.14 11.99
CA VAL A 412 2.47 5.38 10.76
C VAL A 412 3.97 5.18 10.56
N ASP A 413 4.40 3.93 10.43
CA ASP A 413 5.79 3.60 10.13
C ASP A 413 6.01 3.51 8.62
N PHE A 414 6.65 4.54 8.05
CA PHE A 414 6.96 4.61 6.63
C PHE A 414 8.14 3.71 6.22
N SER A 415 8.96 3.23 7.15
CA SER A 415 10.11 2.36 6.82
C SER A 415 9.67 0.97 6.35
N ASP A 416 8.57 0.47 6.90
CA ASP A 416 7.99 -0.86 6.64
C ASP A 416 7.00 -0.87 5.46
N LEU A 417 6.53 0.29 4.99
CA LEU A 417 5.57 0.38 3.88
C LEU A 417 6.26 0.12 2.53
N SER A 418 5.71 -0.75 1.68
CA SER A 418 6.20 -0.96 0.30
C SER A 418 6.09 0.33 -0.53
N SER A 419 6.99 0.54 -1.49
CA SER A 419 6.89 1.64 -2.47
C SER A 419 5.56 1.62 -3.25
N GLU A 420 4.98 0.44 -3.41
CA GLU A 420 3.65 0.18 -4.00
C GLU A 420 2.52 0.92 -3.27
N TYR A 421 2.68 1.26 -1.97
CA TYR A 421 1.68 2.01 -1.21
C TYR A 421 1.50 3.44 -1.74
N ILE A 422 2.55 4.07 -2.26
CA ILE A 422 2.48 5.41 -2.84
C ILE A 422 1.44 5.44 -3.97
N GLY A 423 1.41 4.39 -4.80
CA GLY A 423 0.45 4.23 -5.88
C GLY A 423 -0.98 4.01 -5.40
N ILE A 424 -1.16 3.21 -4.34
CA ILE A 424 -2.48 2.94 -3.74
C ILE A 424 -3.07 4.22 -3.13
N LEU A 425 -2.25 5.01 -2.43
CA LEU A 425 -2.69 6.28 -1.84
C LEU A 425 -3.20 7.24 -2.92
N TYR A 426 -2.48 7.32 -4.03
CA TYR A 426 -2.87 8.15 -5.15
C TYR A 426 -4.16 7.66 -5.84
N GLU A 427 -4.31 6.35 -6.05
CA GLU A 427 -5.54 5.78 -6.62
C GLU A 427 -6.79 6.15 -5.78
N GLY A 428 -6.65 6.14 -4.45
CA GLY A 428 -7.69 6.61 -3.55
C GLY A 428 -8.17 8.03 -3.85
N LEU A 429 -7.26 8.92 -4.27
CA LEU A 429 -7.54 10.32 -4.55
C LEU A 429 -8.22 10.56 -5.90
N LEU A 430 -8.07 9.64 -6.86
CA LEU A 430 -8.62 9.82 -8.21
C LEU A 430 -10.15 9.81 -8.28
N ASP A 431 -10.81 9.33 -7.22
CA ASP A 431 -12.28 9.29 -7.13
C ASP A 431 -12.94 10.65 -6.88
N PHE A 432 -12.14 11.66 -6.56
CA PHE A 432 -12.64 12.93 -6.05
C PHE A 432 -12.59 14.03 -7.09
N GLU A 433 -13.64 14.82 -7.09
CA GLU A 433 -13.70 16.08 -7.82
C GLU A 433 -13.78 17.25 -6.85
N LEU A 434 -13.09 18.32 -7.20
CA LEU A 434 -13.14 19.58 -6.47
C LEU A 434 -14.30 20.43 -6.96
N HIS A 435 -15.17 20.79 -6.03
CA HIS A 435 -16.30 21.67 -6.23
C HIS A 435 -16.25 22.83 -5.25
N ARG A 436 -17.03 23.86 -5.55
CA ARG A 436 -17.21 25.04 -4.69
C ARG A 436 -18.69 25.20 -4.44
N ALA A 437 -19.06 25.36 -3.17
CA ALA A 437 -20.45 25.58 -2.79
C ALA A 437 -20.97 26.87 -3.45
N PRO A 438 -22.24 26.89 -3.88
CA PRO A 438 -22.89 28.12 -4.36
C PRO A 438 -22.73 29.26 -3.33
N GLU A 439 -22.72 30.51 -3.78
CA GLU A 439 -22.57 31.66 -2.88
C GLU A 439 -23.82 31.88 -2.00
N ASP A 440 -24.95 31.29 -2.39
CA ASP A 440 -26.27 31.45 -1.79
C ASP A 440 -26.81 30.20 -1.09
N ASP A 441 -26.11 29.06 -1.17
CA ASP A 441 -26.58 27.80 -0.59
C ASP A 441 -25.44 26.97 0.03
N ALA A 442 -25.77 26.21 1.06
CA ALA A 442 -24.86 25.30 1.73
C ALA A 442 -24.96 23.89 1.14
N ILE A 443 -23.85 23.15 1.16
CA ILE A 443 -23.83 21.74 0.76
C ILE A 443 -23.80 20.87 2.02
N VAL A 444 -24.69 19.89 2.07
CA VAL A 444 -24.79 18.91 3.15
C VAL A 444 -24.32 17.56 2.63
N PHE A 445 -23.24 17.07 3.21
CA PHE A 445 -22.81 15.68 3.07
C PHE A 445 -23.57 14.84 4.07
N LEU A 446 -24.29 13.83 3.60
CA LEU A 446 -24.94 12.87 4.49
C LEU A 446 -23.99 11.70 4.73
N ARG A 447 -23.74 11.32 5.99
CA ARG A 447 -22.89 10.17 6.33
C ARG A 447 -23.61 8.84 6.09
N LEU A 448 -23.99 8.60 4.84
CA LEU A 448 -24.77 7.47 4.35
C LEU A 448 -24.11 6.92 3.09
N GLY A 449 -23.75 5.62 3.07
CA GLY A 449 -23.14 5.00 1.89
C GLY A 449 -21.87 5.74 1.41
N ASP A 450 -21.87 6.21 0.16
CA ASP A 450 -20.79 6.99 -0.48
C ASP A 450 -20.76 8.49 -0.13
N GLU A 451 -21.43 8.88 0.96
CA GLU A 451 -21.53 10.26 1.43
C GLU A 451 -22.08 11.27 0.40
N PRO A 452 -23.36 11.17 -0.02
CA PRO A 452 -23.91 12.05 -1.03
C PRO A 452 -23.90 13.52 -0.56
N ALA A 453 -23.40 14.39 -1.44
CA ALA A 453 -23.36 15.84 -1.24
C ALA A 453 -24.56 16.50 -1.95
N LEU A 454 -25.43 17.16 -1.19
CA LEU A 454 -26.65 17.78 -1.71
C LEU A 454 -26.80 19.23 -1.21
N PRO A 455 -27.30 20.16 -2.04
CA PRO A 455 -27.65 21.50 -1.58
C PRO A 455 -28.73 21.45 -0.50
N LEU A 456 -28.61 22.31 0.52
CA LEU A 456 -29.57 22.39 1.63
C LEU A 456 -30.96 22.73 1.12
N SER A 457 -31.08 23.65 0.16
CA SER A 457 -32.36 23.99 -0.47
C SER A 457 -33.06 22.78 -1.09
N ARG A 458 -32.31 21.89 -1.75
CA ARG A 458 -32.84 20.65 -2.34
C ARG A 458 -33.29 19.68 -1.24
N LEU A 459 -32.53 19.55 -0.16
CA LEU A 459 -32.91 18.69 0.98
C LEU A 459 -34.19 19.18 1.66
N GLU A 460 -34.37 20.49 1.79
CA GLU A 460 -35.59 21.07 2.36
C GLU A 460 -36.79 20.98 1.41
N ALA A 461 -36.59 21.09 0.10
CA ALA A 461 -37.66 21.14 -0.90
C ALA A 461 -38.10 19.76 -1.44
N GLU A 462 -37.16 18.86 -1.75
CA GLU A 462 -37.43 17.62 -2.50
C GLU A 462 -37.49 16.36 -1.62
N MET A 463 -36.94 16.42 -0.40
CA MET A 463 -36.83 15.28 0.52
C MET A 463 -37.77 15.44 1.72
N ALA A 464 -39.05 15.16 1.51
CA ALA A 464 -40.00 15.00 2.63
C ALA A 464 -39.51 13.87 3.58
N PRO A 465 -39.67 14.00 4.91
CA PRO A 465 -39.04 13.10 5.89
C PRO A 465 -39.31 11.60 5.69
N ARG A 466 -40.45 11.24 5.08
CA ARG A 466 -40.82 9.85 4.74
C ARG A 466 -39.93 9.19 3.68
N ARG A 467 -39.51 9.92 2.62
CA ARG A 467 -38.60 9.38 1.59
C ARG A 467 -37.21 9.09 2.15
N LEU A 468 -36.82 9.83 3.19
CA LEU A 468 -35.54 9.67 3.85
C LEU A 468 -35.50 8.45 4.78
N ALA A 469 -36.57 8.17 5.51
CA ALA A 469 -36.71 6.92 6.27
C ALA A 469 -36.61 5.69 5.34
N GLU A 470 -37.20 5.75 4.15
CA GLU A 470 -37.06 4.69 3.15
C GLU A 470 -35.63 4.56 2.60
N LEU A 471 -34.92 5.67 2.36
CA LEU A 471 -33.53 5.67 1.89
C LEU A 471 -32.56 5.14 2.96
N ILE A 472 -32.66 5.66 4.19
CA ILE A 472 -31.84 5.22 5.33
C ILE A 472 -32.10 3.74 5.60
N GLY A 473 -33.37 3.32 5.66
CA GLY A 473 -33.72 1.90 5.86
C GLY A 473 -33.37 0.98 4.70
N LYS A 474 -33.31 1.46 3.44
CA LYS A 474 -32.77 0.68 2.30
C LYS A 474 -31.26 0.56 2.37
N LEU A 475 -30.56 1.62 2.76
CA LEU A 475 -29.10 1.64 2.90
C LEU A 475 -28.62 0.74 4.05
N GLU A 476 -29.28 0.77 5.22
CA GLU A 476 -28.95 -0.14 6.33
C GLU A 476 -29.17 -1.63 5.97
N ARG A 477 -30.24 -1.95 5.23
CA ARG A 477 -30.50 -3.30 4.70
C ARG A 477 -29.48 -3.74 3.64
N SER A 478 -29.01 -2.81 2.81
CA SER A 478 -27.94 -3.08 1.83
C SER A 478 -26.59 -3.34 2.51
N ARG A 479 -26.34 -2.68 3.65
CA ARG A 479 -25.12 -2.84 4.45
C ARG A 479 -25.04 -4.21 5.13
N THR A 480 -26.18 -4.80 5.49
CA THR A 480 -26.29 -6.17 6.03
C THR A 480 -26.16 -7.25 4.96
N THR A 481 -26.48 -6.95 3.69
CA THR A 481 -26.29 -7.88 2.57
C THR A 481 -24.87 -7.81 1.98
N SER A 482 -24.21 -6.65 2.02
CA SER A 482 -22.81 -6.53 1.59
C SER A 482 -21.84 -7.25 2.53
N THR A 483 -22.10 -7.24 3.85
CA THR A 483 -21.30 -8.02 4.81
C THR A 483 -21.46 -9.54 4.64
N ALA A 484 -22.58 -10.01 4.08
CA ALA A 484 -22.77 -11.42 3.74
C ALA A 484 -22.11 -11.80 2.39
N ALA A 485 -22.08 -10.88 1.41
CA ALA A 485 -21.48 -11.11 0.10
C ALA A 485 -19.94 -11.00 0.10
N GLU A 486 -19.35 -10.24 1.05
CA GLU A 486 -17.89 -10.18 1.24
C GLU A 486 -17.31 -11.42 1.93
N THR A 487 -18.15 -12.28 2.51
CA THR A 487 -17.75 -13.58 3.08
C THR A 487 -17.75 -14.75 2.09
N GLU A 488 -18.29 -14.59 0.87
CA GLU A 488 -18.44 -15.71 -0.09
C GLU A 488 -17.88 -15.47 -1.51
N THR A 489 -16.97 -14.52 -1.72
CA THR A 489 -16.24 -14.44 -3.01
C THR A 489 -14.81 -14.96 -2.87
N GLY A 490 -14.72 -16.28 -2.71
CA GLY A 490 -13.47 -17.03 -2.62
C GLY A 490 -13.65 -18.52 -2.89
N GLY A 491 -14.28 -18.89 -4.01
CA GLY A 491 -14.35 -20.27 -4.47
C GLY A 491 -15.35 -20.43 -5.61
N GLY A 492 -14.90 -20.87 -6.78
CA GLY A 492 -15.79 -21.37 -7.81
C GLY A 492 -15.94 -22.88 -7.67
N GLU A 493 -17.17 -23.39 -7.70
CA GLU A 493 -17.64 -24.52 -8.51
C GLU A 493 -19.16 -24.71 -8.36
N GLU A 494 -19.75 -25.29 -9.39
CA GLU A 494 -21.18 -25.47 -9.62
C GLU A 494 -21.86 -26.55 -8.75
N ALA A 495 -23.20 -26.44 -8.70
CA ALA A 495 -24.22 -27.49 -8.64
C ALA A 495 -24.85 -27.86 -7.28
N GLY A 496 -26.20 -27.86 -7.30
CA GLY A 496 -27.06 -28.70 -6.44
C GLY A 496 -28.15 -27.95 -5.68
N ASP A 497 -29.33 -27.83 -6.28
CA ASP A 497 -30.58 -27.63 -5.54
C ASP A 497 -30.77 -28.79 -4.54
N GLU A 498 -31.12 -28.50 -3.29
CA GLU A 498 -31.99 -29.35 -2.47
C GLU A 498 -32.58 -28.57 -1.28
N GLU A 499 -33.90 -28.65 -1.17
CA GLU A 499 -34.75 -28.13 -0.10
C GLU A 499 -34.52 -28.92 1.21
N ALA A 500 -34.47 -28.26 2.37
CA ALA A 500 -34.87 -28.87 3.64
C ALA A 500 -35.13 -27.84 4.78
N GLU A 501 -36.42 -27.73 5.09
CA GLU A 501 -37.06 -27.74 6.42
C GLU A 501 -36.61 -26.83 7.58
N THR A 502 -37.61 -26.06 8.02
CA THR A 502 -37.79 -25.33 9.27
C THR A 502 -37.95 -26.25 10.50
N ALA A 503 -37.29 -25.91 11.62
CA ALA A 503 -37.85 -26.05 12.97
C ALA A 503 -37.12 -25.13 13.99
N PRO A 504 -37.80 -24.68 15.05
CA PRO A 504 -37.40 -23.50 15.83
C PRO A 504 -36.67 -23.85 17.13
N SER A 505 -35.81 -22.94 17.60
CA SER A 505 -35.41 -22.91 19.01
C SER A 505 -35.42 -21.47 19.51
N GLU A 506 -36.40 -21.22 20.38
CA GLU A 506 -36.52 -20.07 21.25
C GLU A 506 -35.35 -20.07 22.24
N GLU A 507 -34.51 -19.03 22.22
CA GLU A 507 -33.76 -18.60 23.40
C GLU A 507 -33.73 -17.08 23.47
N GLU A 508 -33.82 -16.60 24.70
CA GLU A 508 -34.23 -15.27 25.13
C GLU A 508 -33.23 -14.19 24.72
N GLY A 509 -33.76 -13.09 24.17
CA GLY A 509 -32.96 -11.94 23.77
C GLY A 509 -32.42 -11.15 24.96
N GLU A 510 -31.14 -11.35 25.28
CA GLU A 510 -30.34 -10.32 25.94
C GLU A 510 -29.96 -9.24 24.91
N ALA A 511 -30.24 -7.99 25.27
CA ALA A 511 -29.94 -6.82 24.46
C ALA A 511 -28.43 -6.76 24.14
N THR A 512 -28.10 -7.00 22.88
CA THR A 512 -26.79 -6.72 22.32
C THR A 512 -26.64 -5.20 22.20
N GLU A 513 -25.63 -4.65 22.88
CA GLU A 513 -25.22 -3.26 22.71
C GLU A 513 -24.89 -3.02 21.23
N GLU A 514 -25.58 -2.06 20.62
CA GLU A 514 -25.36 -1.62 19.23
C GLU A 514 -23.87 -1.27 19.02
N GLU A 515 -23.27 -1.81 17.96
CA GLU A 515 -21.94 -1.41 17.51
C GLU A 515 -21.91 0.10 17.22
N PRO A 516 -20.91 0.84 17.72
CA PRO A 516 -20.75 2.24 17.36
C PRO A 516 -20.35 2.36 15.90
N LEU A 517 -21.05 3.23 15.16
CA LEU A 517 -20.72 3.53 13.77
C LEU A 517 -19.28 4.09 13.66
N PRO A 518 -18.56 3.81 12.56
CA PRO A 518 -17.25 4.39 12.33
C PRO A 518 -17.43 5.90 12.17
N GLY A 519 -17.11 6.65 13.23
CA GLY A 519 -17.46 8.07 13.36
C GLY A 519 -17.65 8.53 14.80
N GLU A 520 -17.78 7.62 15.77
CA GLU A 520 -17.73 7.94 17.20
C GLU A 520 -16.30 8.28 17.62
N VAL A 521 -15.89 9.49 17.29
CA VAL A 521 -14.94 10.24 18.11
C VAL A 521 -15.81 10.99 19.11
N ALA A 522 -15.51 10.85 20.39
CA ALA A 522 -15.87 11.88 21.34
C ALA A 522 -15.29 13.20 20.80
N GLU A 523 -16.14 14.08 20.29
CA GLU A 523 -15.84 15.51 20.19
C GLU A 523 -15.76 16.08 21.61
N GLU A 524 -14.78 15.64 22.40
CA GLU A 524 -14.27 16.46 23.49
C GLU A 524 -13.14 17.30 22.90
N GLY A 525 -13.52 18.47 22.40
CA GLY A 525 -12.58 19.45 21.82
C GLY A 525 -12.88 19.87 20.39
N GLY A 526 -14.14 19.84 19.94
CA GLY A 526 -14.58 20.76 18.89
C GLY A 526 -14.64 22.17 19.48
N GLY A 527 -13.47 22.79 19.65
CA GLY A 527 -13.39 24.21 20.01
C GLY A 527 -14.22 24.98 19.00
N GLU A 528 -15.22 25.70 19.51
CA GLU A 528 -15.84 26.80 18.79
C GLU A 528 -14.72 27.61 18.15
N VAL A 529 -14.63 27.60 16.83
CA VAL A 529 -13.81 28.58 16.12
C VAL A 529 -14.53 29.90 16.35
N ALA A 530 -14.17 30.58 17.44
CA ALA A 530 -14.39 32.00 17.60
C ALA A 530 -13.45 32.67 16.60
N GLU A 531 -13.93 32.86 15.37
CA GLU A 531 -13.34 33.85 14.47
C GLU A 531 -13.63 35.23 15.05
N GLU A 532 -12.75 35.74 15.92
CA GLU A 532 -12.74 37.15 16.26
C GLU A 532 -11.47 37.79 15.70
N GLY A 533 -11.65 38.47 14.57
CA GLY A 533 -10.59 39.10 13.78
C GLY A 533 -11.13 40.01 12.67
N ALA A 534 -12.04 40.92 13.02
CA ALA A 534 -12.34 42.21 12.37
C ALA A 534 -12.33 42.31 10.82
N SER A 535 -13.45 41.97 10.17
CA SER A 535 -14.39 42.93 9.54
C SER A 535 -15.42 42.15 8.71
N GLU A 536 -16.65 41.97 9.21
CA GLU A 536 -17.90 41.66 8.45
C GLU A 536 -18.96 41.05 9.39
N GLY A 537 -19.73 41.89 10.08
CA GLY A 537 -20.80 41.46 10.99
C GLY A 537 -21.99 40.74 10.33
N GLY A 538 -21.99 40.55 9.00
CA GLY A 538 -23.07 39.85 8.26
C GLY A 538 -22.82 38.36 8.01
N SER A 539 -21.55 37.92 7.94
CA SER A 539 -21.19 36.54 7.56
C SER A 539 -21.46 35.52 8.68
N PHE A 540 -21.21 35.91 9.94
CA PHE A 540 -21.41 35.07 11.12
C PHE A 540 -22.87 34.65 11.34
N ASP A 541 -23.80 35.58 11.16
CA ASP A 541 -25.22 35.29 11.34
C ASP A 541 -25.73 34.31 10.27
N ILE A 542 -25.27 34.43 9.03
CA ILE A 542 -25.64 33.52 7.94
C ILE A 542 -25.15 32.09 8.24
N ALA A 543 -23.88 31.93 8.65
CA ALA A 543 -23.33 30.63 8.98
C ALA A 543 -24.02 29.95 10.18
N ARG A 544 -24.43 30.74 11.18
CA ARG A 544 -25.21 30.24 12.33
C ARG A 544 -26.61 29.82 11.91
N ILE A 545 -27.31 30.64 11.13
CA ILE A 545 -28.65 30.34 10.60
C ILE A 545 -28.64 29.06 9.76
N LEU A 546 -27.66 28.90 8.87
CA LEU A 546 -27.54 27.70 8.04
C LEU A 546 -27.27 26.45 8.88
N ARG A 547 -26.41 26.52 9.90
CA ARG A 547 -26.20 25.43 10.84
C ARG A 547 -27.47 25.05 11.59
N GLU A 548 -28.22 26.03 12.10
CA GLU A 548 -29.49 25.80 12.78
C GLU A 548 -30.52 25.15 11.84
N ARG A 549 -30.63 25.62 10.60
CA ARG A 549 -31.54 25.04 9.58
C ARG A 549 -31.22 23.58 9.28
N VAL A 550 -29.95 23.26 9.01
CA VAL A 550 -29.50 21.88 8.73
C VAL A 550 -29.72 20.99 9.94
N GLN A 551 -29.46 21.51 11.14
CA GLN A 551 -29.69 20.78 12.39
C GLN A 551 -31.17 20.44 12.59
N ILE A 552 -32.08 21.41 12.38
CA ILE A 552 -33.53 21.19 12.46
C ILE A 552 -33.98 20.15 11.42
N TRP A 553 -33.44 20.24 10.21
CA TRP A 553 -33.71 19.25 9.15
C TRP A 553 -33.24 17.84 9.56
N ALA A 554 -32.02 17.71 10.08
CA ALA A 554 -31.44 16.44 10.50
C ALA A 554 -32.14 15.83 11.72
N GLU A 555 -32.62 16.64 12.66
CA GLU A 555 -33.41 16.15 13.79
C GLU A 555 -34.76 15.58 13.35
N LYS A 556 -35.43 16.24 12.39
CA LYS A 556 -36.67 15.72 11.78
C LYS A 556 -36.41 14.39 11.08
N ALA A 557 -35.30 14.30 10.34
CA ALA A 557 -34.86 13.07 9.68
C ALA A 557 -34.68 11.89 10.65
N VAL A 558 -33.97 12.10 11.76
CA VAL A 558 -33.69 11.08 12.78
C VAL A 558 -34.98 10.58 13.45
N LYS A 559 -35.91 11.49 13.78
CA LYS A 559 -37.20 11.14 14.40
C LYS A 559 -38.06 10.28 13.47
N GLU A 560 -38.17 10.69 12.21
CA GLU A 560 -39.02 10.02 11.21
C GLU A 560 -38.47 8.66 10.77
N ALA A 561 -37.14 8.54 10.71
CA ALA A 561 -36.45 7.26 10.48
C ALA A 561 -36.44 6.34 11.73
N LYS A 562 -36.94 6.80 12.88
CA LYS A 562 -36.96 6.08 14.16
C LYS A 562 -35.58 5.55 14.58
N LEU A 563 -34.52 6.31 14.26
CA LEU A 563 -33.14 5.95 14.60
C LEU A 563 -32.82 6.07 16.09
N VAL A 564 -33.73 6.68 16.87
CA VAL A 564 -33.67 6.73 18.33
C VAL A 564 -35.06 6.34 18.84
N PRO A 565 -35.19 5.28 19.67
CA PRO A 565 -36.49 4.82 20.17
C PRO A 565 -37.24 5.92 20.91
N GLU A 566 -38.48 6.20 20.50
CA GLU A 566 -39.30 7.24 21.10
C GLU A 566 -39.87 6.78 22.46
N PRO A 567 -39.72 7.57 23.54
CA PRO A 567 -40.31 7.25 24.84
C PRO A 567 -41.85 7.31 24.79
N ARG A 568 -42.52 6.59 25.70
CA ARG A 568 -43.99 6.56 25.77
C ARG A 568 -44.56 7.96 26.10
N PRO A 569 -45.82 8.28 25.76
CA PRO A 569 -46.41 9.59 26.02
C PRO A 569 -46.50 9.99 27.51
N ASP A 570 -46.46 9.01 28.42
CA ASP A 570 -46.59 9.17 29.88
C ASP A 570 -45.24 9.02 30.61
N THR A 571 -44.15 9.47 29.98
CA THR A 571 -42.78 9.26 30.49
C THR A 571 -42.27 10.49 31.27
N ASP A 572 -41.54 10.24 32.35
CA ASP A 572 -40.77 11.21 33.14
C ASP A 572 -40.06 12.27 32.26
N PRO A 573 -40.23 13.59 32.54
CA PRO A 573 -39.55 14.67 31.82
C PRO A 573 -38.05 14.45 31.58
N LEU A 574 -37.33 13.87 32.55
CA LEU A 574 -35.89 13.59 32.44
C LEU A 574 -35.54 12.57 31.35
N ARG A 575 -36.44 11.62 31.07
CA ARG A 575 -36.25 10.63 30.00
C ARG A 575 -36.52 11.25 28.62
N TYR A 576 -37.48 12.18 28.54
CA TYR A 576 -37.76 12.91 27.31
C TYR A 576 -36.60 13.85 26.93
N ASP A 577 -35.97 14.49 27.91
CA ASP A 577 -34.77 15.31 27.70
C ASP A 577 -33.58 14.48 27.20
N ARG A 578 -33.34 13.30 27.81
CA ARG A 578 -32.31 12.36 27.34
C ARG A 578 -32.56 11.88 25.91
N TRP A 579 -33.81 11.60 25.56
CA TRP A 579 -34.18 11.24 24.19
C TRP A 579 -33.93 12.40 23.22
N THR A 580 -34.33 13.62 23.58
CA THR A 580 -34.11 14.81 22.75
C THR A 580 -32.62 15.06 22.52
N GLU A 581 -31.79 14.90 23.55
CA GLU A 581 -30.34 15.05 23.44
C GLU A 581 -29.72 13.92 22.61
N ALA A 582 -30.22 12.69 22.73
CA ALA A 582 -29.82 11.57 21.88
C ALA A 582 -30.18 11.83 20.40
N VAL A 583 -31.36 12.37 20.12
CA VAL A 583 -31.78 12.77 18.76
C VAL A 583 -30.87 13.87 18.22
N LYS A 584 -30.57 14.91 18.99
CA LYS A 584 -29.65 15.99 18.59
C LYS A 584 -28.26 15.45 18.26
N ARG A 585 -27.73 14.58 19.12
CA ARG A 585 -26.42 13.93 18.92
C ARG A 585 -26.41 13.08 17.65
N ARG A 586 -27.45 12.25 17.46
CA ARG A 586 -27.62 11.42 16.27
C ARG A 586 -27.75 12.26 15.00
N ALA A 587 -28.47 13.38 15.06
CA ALA A 587 -28.63 14.32 13.96
C ALA A 587 -27.31 14.97 13.56
N ARG A 588 -26.50 15.44 14.53
CA ARG A 588 -25.15 15.97 14.27
C ARG A 588 -24.23 14.92 13.65
N ALA A 589 -24.37 13.66 14.07
CA ALA A 589 -23.58 12.56 13.51
C ALA A 589 -23.98 12.19 12.08
N LEU A 590 -25.17 12.59 11.61
CA LEU A 590 -25.71 12.22 10.30
C LEU A 590 -25.13 13.04 9.15
N TYR A 591 -24.60 14.24 9.40
CA TYR A 591 -24.17 15.13 8.33
C TYR A 591 -22.84 15.84 8.58
N ARG A 592 -22.26 16.35 7.49
CA ARG A 592 -21.17 17.33 7.46
C ARG A 592 -21.62 18.51 6.59
N LEU A 593 -21.49 19.73 7.11
CA LEU A 593 -21.92 20.95 6.43
C LEU A 593 -20.73 21.66 5.77
N VAL A 594 -20.93 22.10 4.52
CA VAL A 594 -20.04 23.00 3.78
C VAL A 594 -20.80 24.30 3.55
N LEU A 595 -20.24 25.41 4.02
CA LEU A 595 -20.88 26.72 3.94
C LEU A 595 -20.80 27.30 2.51
N PRO A 596 -21.65 28.28 2.19
CA PRO A 596 -21.61 28.96 0.89
C PRO A 596 -20.20 29.46 0.53
N GLY A 597 -19.83 29.32 -0.73
CA GLY A 597 -18.52 29.73 -1.25
C GLY A 597 -17.33 28.86 -0.81
N GLN A 598 -17.50 27.90 0.10
CA GLN A 598 -16.42 27.00 0.52
C GLN A 598 -16.12 25.91 -0.51
N TRP A 599 -14.87 25.46 -0.53
CA TRP A 599 -14.40 24.35 -1.36
C TRP A 599 -14.71 23.00 -0.70
N TYR A 600 -15.04 22.00 -1.51
CA TYR A 600 -15.28 20.65 -1.03
C TYR A 600 -14.90 19.59 -2.08
N LEU A 601 -14.57 18.39 -1.60
CA LEU A 601 -14.35 17.22 -2.43
C LEU A 601 -15.58 16.31 -2.39
N VAL A 602 -16.04 15.88 -3.55
CA VAL A 602 -17.14 14.90 -3.67
C VAL A 602 -16.65 13.68 -4.43
N ARG A 603 -17.10 12.50 -4.00
CA ARG A 603 -16.85 11.24 -4.70
C ARG A 603 -17.80 11.14 -5.88
N TRP A 604 -17.28 11.08 -7.10
CA TRP A 604 -18.12 10.89 -8.28
C TRP A 604 -18.09 9.42 -8.72
N GLY A 605 -19.20 8.71 -8.52
CA GLY A 605 -19.31 7.32 -8.97
C GLY A 605 -19.18 7.21 -10.49
N GLY A 606 -18.12 6.56 -10.97
CA GLY A 606 -17.91 6.27 -12.39
C GLY A 606 -16.63 6.84 -13.01
N THR A 607 -15.92 7.75 -12.35
CA THR A 607 -14.62 8.27 -12.83
C THR A 607 -13.61 7.16 -13.07
N ARG A 608 -13.43 6.21 -12.13
CA ARG A 608 -12.53 5.04 -12.34
C ARG A 608 -12.91 4.16 -13.52
N LYS A 609 -14.20 3.89 -13.71
CA LYS A 609 -14.68 3.04 -14.81
C LYS A 609 -14.53 3.74 -16.17
N GLY A 610 -14.72 5.06 -16.21
CA GLY A 610 -14.58 5.88 -17.41
C GLY A 610 -13.14 6.25 -17.77
N SER A 611 -12.27 6.48 -16.77
CA SER A 611 -10.85 6.79 -16.98
C SER A 611 -9.96 5.55 -17.12
N GLY A 612 -10.46 4.37 -16.72
CA GLY A 612 -9.68 3.13 -16.71
C GLY A 612 -8.55 3.12 -15.68
N THR A 613 -8.53 4.08 -14.74
CA THR A 613 -7.42 4.23 -13.79
C THR A 613 -7.60 3.29 -12.60
N PHE A 614 -6.97 2.13 -12.69
CA PHE A 614 -6.95 1.11 -11.65
C PHE A 614 -5.51 0.79 -11.26
N TYR A 615 -5.23 0.78 -9.97
CA TYR A 615 -3.94 0.32 -9.48
C TYR A 615 -3.89 -1.21 -9.54
N THR A 616 -2.82 -1.74 -10.14
CA THR A 616 -2.61 -3.18 -10.14
C THR A 616 -2.04 -3.62 -8.80
N ARG A 617 -2.83 -4.39 -8.05
CA ARG A 617 -2.39 -4.92 -6.75
C ARG A 617 -1.16 -5.83 -6.92
N PRO A 618 -0.22 -5.86 -5.96
CA PRO A 618 0.99 -6.69 -6.05
C PRO A 618 0.73 -8.19 -6.29
N GLN A 619 -0.41 -8.69 -5.80
CA GLN A 619 -0.85 -10.08 -5.99
C GLN A 619 -1.12 -10.42 -7.46
N LEU A 620 -1.40 -9.42 -8.29
CA LEU A 620 -1.57 -9.60 -9.74
C LEU A 620 -0.27 -9.23 -10.48
N ALA A 621 0.39 -8.14 -10.09
CA ALA A 621 1.59 -7.67 -10.77
C ALA A 621 2.74 -8.69 -10.69
N ARG A 622 3.05 -9.22 -9.51
CA ARG A 622 4.23 -10.08 -9.30
C ARG A 622 4.13 -11.43 -10.02
N PRO A 623 3.03 -12.20 -9.94
CA PRO A 623 2.93 -13.46 -10.68
C PRO A 623 2.95 -13.23 -12.19
N THR A 624 2.34 -12.14 -12.67
CA THR A 624 2.33 -11.78 -14.09
C THR A 624 3.74 -11.49 -14.60
N VAL A 625 4.49 -10.64 -13.88
CA VAL A 625 5.90 -10.33 -14.20
C VAL A 625 6.75 -11.58 -14.18
N ARG A 626 6.62 -12.41 -13.13
CA ARG A 626 7.37 -13.66 -13.03
C ARG A 626 7.12 -14.51 -14.28
N ARG A 627 5.85 -14.78 -14.60
CA ARG A 627 5.49 -15.62 -15.75
C ARG A 627 5.95 -15.03 -17.09
N ALA A 628 5.99 -13.70 -17.22
CA ALA A 628 6.44 -13.02 -18.42
C ALA A 628 7.97 -13.00 -18.58
N LEU A 629 8.72 -12.91 -17.48
CA LEU A 629 10.18 -12.70 -17.49
C LEU A 629 11.00 -13.95 -17.17
N GLU A 630 10.41 -15.02 -16.63
CA GLU A 630 11.15 -16.22 -16.18
C GLU A 630 11.97 -16.86 -17.30
N SER A 631 11.36 -17.15 -18.45
CA SER A 631 12.07 -17.72 -19.62
C SER A 631 13.07 -16.76 -20.29
N LEU A 632 12.97 -15.46 -19.97
CA LEU A 632 13.88 -14.42 -20.46
C LEU A 632 15.07 -14.19 -19.53
N CYS A 633 14.92 -14.46 -18.23
CA CYS A 633 15.99 -14.35 -17.24
C CYS A 633 16.68 -15.68 -16.96
N TYR A 634 15.98 -16.79 -17.20
CA TYR A 634 16.43 -18.15 -16.95
C TYR A 634 16.33 -19.01 -18.21
N ALA A 635 17.21 -19.99 -18.33
CA ALA A 635 17.18 -21.02 -19.35
C ALA A 635 16.74 -22.36 -18.72
N PRO A 636 15.95 -23.18 -19.43
CA PRO A 636 15.61 -24.51 -18.96
C PRO A 636 16.88 -25.38 -18.94
N ALA A 637 17.12 -26.06 -17.83
CA ALA A 637 18.23 -26.99 -17.66
C ALA A 637 17.77 -28.46 -17.64
N GLU A 638 16.58 -28.72 -17.11
CA GLU A 638 15.94 -30.04 -17.10
C GLU A 638 14.45 -29.86 -17.39
N GLU A 639 13.89 -30.71 -18.25
CA GLU A 639 12.49 -30.69 -18.69
C GLU A 639 11.89 -32.08 -18.56
N VAL A 640 10.64 -32.16 -18.09
CA VAL A 640 9.85 -33.39 -18.02
C VAL A 640 8.63 -33.20 -18.91
N THR A 641 8.37 -34.18 -19.76
CA THR A 641 7.17 -34.20 -20.61
C THR A 641 6.15 -35.14 -19.98
N ASP A 642 4.95 -34.66 -19.75
CA ASP A 642 3.82 -35.49 -19.34
C ASP A 642 3.37 -36.31 -20.56
N GLU A 643 3.49 -37.63 -20.48
CA GLU A 643 3.15 -38.55 -21.59
C GLU A 643 1.65 -38.58 -21.91
N ALA A 644 0.77 -38.21 -20.96
CA ALA A 644 -0.67 -38.22 -21.14
C ALA A 644 -1.21 -36.91 -21.73
N THR A 645 -0.61 -35.77 -21.38
CA THR A 645 -1.07 -34.44 -21.84
C THR A 645 -0.16 -33.80 -22.90
N GLY A 646 1.05 -34.31 -23.08
CA GLY A 646 2.07 -33.73 -23.96
C GLY A 646 2.65 -32.40 -23.46
N LEU A 647 2.30 -31.97 -22.24
CA LEU A 647 2.83 -30.73 -21.67
C LEU A 647 4.28 -30.92 -21.22
N VAL A 648 5.14 -29.98 -21.61
CA VAL A 648 6.52 -29.91 -21.13
C VAL A 648 6.58 -28.98 -19.91
N THR A 649 7.03 -29.50 -18.78
CA THR A 649 7.30 -28.75 -17.55
C THR A 649 8.80 -28.69 -17.28
N VAL A 650 9.33 -27.48 -17.14
CA VAL A 650 10.73 -27.27 -16.77
C VAL A 650 10.88 -27.57 -15.28
N THR A 651 11.66 -28.59 -14.94
CA THR A 651 11.92 -28.97 -13.54
C THR A 651 13.08 -28.21 -12.93
N LYS A 652 13.98 -27.66 -13.75
CA LYS A 652 15.14 -26.91 -13.29
C LYS A 652 15.47 -25.74 -14.20
N TRP A 653 15.61 -24.58 -13.57
CA TRP A 653 15.99 -23.33 -14.22
C TRP A 653 17.43 -22.95 -13.87
N VAL A 654 18.15 -22.38 -14.83
CA VAL A 654 19.50 -21.83 -14.64
C VAL A 654 19.52 -20.38 -15.11
N PRO A 655 20.10 -19.44 -14.34
CA PRO A 655 20.12 -18.03 -14.74
C PRO A 655 20.93 -17.83 -16.03
N ARG A 656 20.38 -17.02 -16.94
CA ARG A 656 21.12 -16.54 -18.12
C ARG A 656 22.27 -15.64 -17.71
N ARG A 657 23.18 -15.31 -18.64
CA ARG A 657 24.35 -14.47 -18.34
C ARG A 657 23.93 -13.04 -17.99
N PRO A 658 24.70 -12.30 -17.17
CA PRO A 658 24.35 -10.93 -16.78
C PRO A 658 24.14 -10.00 -17.98
N GLU A 659 24.91 -10.19 -19.06
CA GLU A 659 24.80 -9.45 -20.32
C GLU A 659 23.40 -9.60 -20.94
N GLU A 660 22.88 -10.82 -20.95
CA GLU A 660 21.58 -11.15 -21.56
C GLU A 660 20.44 -10.56 -20.74
N ILE A 661 20.52 -10.65 -19.41
CA ILE A 661 19.51 -10.11 -18.50
C ILE A 661 19.48 -8.58 -18.55
N LEU A 662 20.63 -7.91 -18.60
CA LEU A 662 20.71 -6.45 -18.69
C LEU A 662 20.34 -5.89 -20.06
N ALA A 663 20.37 -6.72 -21.11
CA ALA A 663 19.92 -6.34 -22.45
C ALA A 663 18.40 -6.32 -22.60
N LEU A 664 17.64 -6.87 -21.63
CA LEU A 664 16.18 -6.90 -21.67
C LEU A 664 15.61 -5.48 -21.69
N ARG A 665 14.64 -5.23 -22.57
CA ARG A 665 13.85 -3.99 -22.61
C ARG A 665 12.42 -4.30 -22.20
N ILE A 666 12.09 -3.97 -20.96
CA ILE A 666 10.79 -4.25 -20.35
C ILE A 666 9.99 -2.96 -20.38
N CYS A 667 8.88 -2.95 -21.13
CA CYS A 667 8.04 -1.76 -21.30
C CYS A 667 6.64 -1.98 -20.74
N ASP A 668 6.19 -1.04 -19.93
CA ASP A 668 4.78 -0.92 -19.53
C ASP A 668 4.14 0.31 -20.21
N PRO A 669 3.31 0.13 -21.26
CA PRO A 669 2.75 1.23 -22.05
C PRO A 669 1.55 1.93 -21.39
N ALA A 670 1.12 1.47 -20.22
CA ALA A 670 0.08 2.09 -19.39
C ALA A 670 0.46 1.92 -17.92
N MET A 671 1.65 2.42 -17.57
CA MET A 671 2.34 2.03 -16.34
C MET A 671 1.65 2.48 -15.05
N GLY A 672 0.77 3.48 -15.11
CA GLY A 672 0.23 4.14 -13.95
C GLY A 672 1.35 4.59 -13.01
N SER A 673 1.19 4.28 -11.72
CA SER A 673 2.21 4.53 -10.69
C SER A 673 3.35 3.49 -10.65
N GLY A 674 3.46 2.63 -11.67
CA GLY A 674 4.61 1.76 -11.90
C GLY A 674 4.56 0.38 -11.22
N ALA A 675 3.38 -0.16 -10.91
CA ALA A 675 3.25 -1.44 -10.19
C ALA A 675 3.99 -2.61 -10.88
N PHE A 676 3.79 -2.78 -12.20
CA PHE A 676 4.51 -3.81 -12.96
C PHE A 676 6.00 -3.49 -13.09
N LEU A 677 6.39 -2.22 -13.20
CA LEU A 677 7.79 -1.81 -13.27
C LEU A 677 8.54 -2.09 -11.97
N VAL A 678 7.92 -1.83 -10.81
CA VAL A 678 8.48 -2.16 -9.49
C VAL A 678 8.58 -3.68 -9.32
N ALA A 679 7.56 -4.44 -9.74
CA ALA A 679 7.62 -5.90 -9.72
C ALA A 679 8.72 -6.44 -10.64
N ALA A 680 8.86 -5.88 -11.85
CA ALA A 680 9.93 -6.22 -12.80
C ALA A 680 11.31 -5.88 -12.26
N LEU A 681 11.48 -4.71 -11.63
CA LEU A 681 12.71 -4.30 -10.97
C LEU A 681 13.16 -5.36 -9.97
N ARG A 682 12.25 -5.76 -9.05
CA ARG A 682 12.55 -6.75 -8.01
C ARG A 682 12.93 -8.11 -8.62
N TYR A 683 12.12 -8.59 -9.56
CA TYR A 683 12.34 -9.90 -10.21
C TYR A 683 13.67 -9.95 -10.98
N VAL A 684 13.93 -8.96 -11.83
CA VAL A 684 15.16 -8.89 -12.64
C VAL A 684 16.39 -8.67 -11.76
N THR A 685 16.27 -7.90 -10.67
CA THR A 685 17.36 -7.75 -9.69
C THR A 685 17.72 -9.09 -9.06
N ASP A 686 16.72 -9.86 -8.62
CA ASP A 686 16.95 -11.19 -8.03
C ASP A 686 17.63 -12.13 -9.03
N ALA A 687 17.13 -12.17 -10.27
CA ALA A 687 17.70 -12.99 -11.33
C ALA A 687 19.13 -12.58 -11.70
N LEU A 688 19.41 -11.27 -11.72
CA LEU A 688 20.74 -10.74 -12.05
C LEU A 688 21.75 -10.98 -10.93
N VAL A 689 21.35 -10.84 -9.66
CA VAL A 689 22.19 -11.24 -8.52
C VAL A 689 22.50 -12.73 -8.60
N GLU A 690 21.50 -13.57 -8.86
CA GLU A 690 21.69 -15.01 -9.04
C GLU A 690 22.64 -15.33 -10.20
N SER A 691 22.47 -14.64 -11.33
CA SER A 691 23.35 -14.73 -12.49
C SER A 691 24.80 -14.38 -12.16
N LEU A 692 25.04 -13.30 -11.41
CA LEU A 692 26.38 -12.86 -11.04
C LEU A 692 27.13 -13.92 -10.23
N HIS A 693 26.46 -14.56 -9.28
CA HIS A 693 27.07 -15.64 -8.51
C HIS A 693 27.24 -16.91 -9.34
N PHE A 694 26.22 -17.33 -10.09
CA PHE A 694 26.26 -18.55 -10.90
C PHE A 694 27.37 -18.52 -11.95
N HIS A 695 27.57 -17.36 -12.60
CA HIS A 695 28.60 -17.18 -13.63
C HIS A 695 29.94 -16.65 -13.09
N GLY A 696 30.12 -16.59 -11.76
CA GLY A 696 31.40 -16.21 -11.13
C GLY A 696 31.85 -14.77 -11.46
N ARG A 697 30.93 -13.80 -11.47
CA ARG A 697 31.17 -12.43 -11.94
C ARG A 697 31.50 -11.42 -10.84
N LEU A 698 31.56 -11.86 -9.59
CA LEU A 698 32.01 -11.08 -8.44
C LEU A 698 33.50 -11.34 -8.20
N HIS A 699 34.34 -10.35 -8.43
CA HIS A 699 35.79 -10.47 -8.31
C HIS A 699 36.29 -9.66 -7.11
N PRO A 700 36.80 -10.30 -6.04
CA PRO A 700 37.34 -9.59 -4.90
C PRO A 700 38.65 -8.88 -5.26
N ARG A 701 38.82 -7.67 -4.75
CA ARG A 701 40.03 -6.85 -4.78
C ARG A 701 40.36 -6.33 -3.37
N PRO A 702 41.60 -5.85 -3.11
CA PRO A 702 41.96 -5.27 -1.81
C PRO A 702 41.08 -4.09 -1.37
N ASP A 703 40.52 -3.34 -2.33
CA ASP A 703 39.66 -2.16 -2.13
C ASP A 703 38.16 -2.47 -2.17
N GLY A 704 37.74 -3.74 -2.40
CA GLY A 704 36.33 -4.12 -2.44
C GLY A 704 36.02 -5.28 -3.39
N VAL A 705 34.85 -5.24 -4.05
CA VAL A 705 34.45 -6.23 -5.05
C VAL A 705 34.03 -5.56 -6.35
N ILE A 706 34.60 -6.03 -7.45
CA ILE A 706 34.18 -5.66 -8.79
C ILE A 706 33.03 -6.57 -9.21
N CYS A 707 31.89 -5.95 -9.53
CA CYS A 707 30.72 -6.62 -10.08
C CYS A 707 30.75 -6.50 -11.60
N ARG A 708 31.06 -7.59 -12.32
CA ARG A 708 31.07 -7.55 -13.80
C ARG A 708 29.66 -7.63 -14.36
N LEU A 709 29.14 -6.46 -14.72
CA LEU A 709 27.77 -6.25 -15.18
C LEU A 709 27.66 -6.08 -16.69
N ALA A 710 28.50 -6.78 -17.46
CA ALA A 710 28.36 -6.83 -18.91
C ALA A 710 28.45 -5.47 -19.62
N ASP A 711 29.30 -4.55 -19.13
CA ASP A 711 29.60 -3.29 -19.79
C ASP A 711 30.57 -3.43 -20.97
N GLY A 712 31.13 -4.63 -21.19
CA GLY A 712 32.15 -4.88 -22.22
C GLY A 712 33.52 -4.30 -21.87
N LEU A 713 33.74 -3.83 -20.63
CA LEU A 713 34.96 -3.15 -20.23
C LEU A 713 36.02 -4.14 -19.68
N PRO A 714 37.32 -3.94 -19.99
CA PRO A 714 38.42 -4.72 -19.42
C PRO A 714 38.48 -4.68 -17.89
N LEU A 715 39.09 -5.72 -17.30
CA LEU A 715 39.32 -5.90 -15.85
C LEU A 715 39.98 -4.71 -15.13
N ASP A 716 40.75 -3.91 -15.88
CA ASP A 716 41.56 -2.81 -15.39
C ASP A 716 41.03 -1.45 -15.84
N ASP A 717 39.80 -1.40 -16.39
CA ASP A 717 39.19 -0.16 -16.79
C ASP A 717 38.86 0.69 -15.54
N PRO A 718 39.41 1.90 -15.40
CA PRO A 718 39.20 2.77 -14.24
C PRO A 718 37.74 3.26 -14.10
N SER A 719 36.90 3.08 -15.12
CA SER A 719 35.46 3.34 -15.04
C SER A 719 34.65 2.19 -14.44
N GLN A 720 35.27 1.03 -14.18
CA GLN A 720 34.62 -0.03 -13.40
C GLN A 720 34.46 0.42 -11.96
N GLU A 721 33.23 0.76 -11.62
CA GLU A 721 32.88 1.15 -10.26
C GLU A 721 33.06 -0.07 -9.33
N THR A 722 33.91 0.07 -8.32
CA THR A 722 34.12 -0.95 -7.29
C THR A 722 33.07 -0.81 -6.21
N LEU A 723 32.46 -1.91 -5.76
CA LEU A 723 31.70 -1.90 -4.52
C LEU A 723 32.73 -1.92 -3.37
N PRO A 724 32.90 -0.85 -2.57
CA PRO A 724 34.03 -0.71 -1.65
C PRO A 724 33.79 -1.48 -0.34
N LEU A 725 33.32 -2.71 -0.45
CA LEU A 725 33.03 -3.60 0.65
C LEU A 725 33.54 -5.00 0.28
N PRO A 726 34.27 -5.68 1.18
CA PRO A 726 34.66 -7.06 0.93
C PRO A 726 33.42 -7.98 0.98
N PRO A 727 33.45 -9.17 0.33
CA PRO A 727 32.30 -10.08 0.27
C PRO A 727 31.79 -10.57 1.63
N ASP A 728 32.65 -10.56 2.64
CA ASP A 728 32.33 -10.95 4.02
C ASP A 728 31.71 -9.81 4.84
N HIS A 729 31.69 -8.59 4.30
CA HIS A 729 31.10 -7.43 4.97
C HIS A 729 29.60 -7.62 5.17
N PRO A 730 29.07 -7.25 6.35
CA PRO A 730 27.65 -7.37 6.66
C PRO A 730 26.65 -6.73 5.69
N GLU A 731 27.01 -5.55 5.18
CA GLU A 731 26.17 -4.77 4.27
C GLU A 731 26.41 -5.14 2.80
N PHE A 732 27.29 -6.11 2.51
CA PHE A 732 27.70 -6.42 1.14
C PHE A 732 26.51 -6.73 0.23
N GLU A 733 25.64 -7.67 0.63
CA GLU A 733 24.47 -8.10 -0.14
C GLU A 733 23.47 -6.97 -0.37
N GLU A 734 23.22 -6.16 0.64
CA GLU A 734 22.29 -5.04 0.58
C GLU A 734 22.79 -3.97 -0.41
N ARG A 735 24.08 -3.65 -0.34
CA ARG A 735 24.71 -2.67 -1.23
C ARG A 735 24.87 -3.20 -2.65
N LEU A 736 25.17 -4.49 -2.80
CA LEU A 736 25.15 -5.18 -4.09
C LEU A 736 23.77 -5.06 -4.71
N ARG A 737 22.71 -5.45 -4.00
CA ARG A 737 21.32 -5.35 -4.50
C ARG A 737 20.91 -3.92 -4.84
N ALA A 738 21.21 -2.94 -4.01
CA ALA A 738 20.94 -1.52 -4.31
C ALA A 738 21.60 -1.10 -5.63
N ARG A 739 22.86 -1.51 -5.83
CA ARG A 739 23.61 -1.27 -7.07
C ARG A 739 23.02 -2.00 -8.28
N ILE A 740 22.61 -3.26 -8.12
CA ILE A 740 21.95 -4.01 -9.19
C ILE A 740 20.62 -3.38 -9.57
N LYS A 741 19.80 -2.99 -8.58
CA LYS A 741 18.53 -2.28 -8.83
C LYS A 741 18.76 -1.05 -9.68
N ARG A 742 19.77 -0.24 -9.35
CA ARG A 742 20.15 0.94 -10.15
C ARG A 742 20.40 0.58 -11.61
N HIS A 743 21.24 -0.42 -11.89
CA HIS A 743 21.51 -0.82 -13.27
C HIS A 743 20.29 -1.36 -14.02
N VAL A 744 19.42 -2.10 -13.34
CA VAL A 744 18.15 -2.60 -13.91
C VAL A 744 17.23 -1.43 -14.28
N VAL A 745 17.06 -0.46 -13.37
CA VAL A 745 16.26 0.74 -13.65
C VAL A 745 16.86 1.56 -14.81
N GLU A 746 18.17 1.79 -14.79
CA GLU A 746 18.89 2.56 -15.82
C GLU A 746 18.91 1.89 -17.20
N ARG A 747 18.85 0.55 -17.29
CA ARG A 747 19.04 -0.15 -18.58
C ARG A 747 17.78 -0.86 -19.08
N CYS A 748 17.00 -1.47 -18.19
CA CYS A 748 15.96 -2.40 -18.58
C CYS A 748 14.55 -1.81 -18.61
N LEU A 749 14.23 -0.84 -17.74
CA LEU A 749 12.84 -0.44 -17.50
C LEU A 749 12.37 0.76 -18.36
N TYR A 750 11.25 0.51 -19.02
CA TYR A 750 10.43 1.21 -20.03
C TYR A 750 9.05 1.63 -19.53
N GLY A 751 8.57 2.87 -19.70
CA GLY A 751 7.16 3.12 -19.40
C GLY A 751 6.53 4.35 -20.03
N VAL A 752 5.22 4.28 -20.30
CA VAL A 752 4.41 5.39 -20.79
C VAL A 752 3.10 5.44 -19.99
N ASP A 753 2.68 6.65 -19.63
CA ASP A 753 1.34 6.89 -19.08
C ASP A 753 0.80 8.25 -19.54
N ILE A 754 -0.51 8.38 -19.66
CA ILE A 754 -1.16 9.62 -20.07
C ILE A 754 -1.25 10.63 -18.93
N ASP A 755 -1.28 10.18 -17.67
CA ASP A 755 -1.36 11.04 -16.51
C ASP A 755 0.06 11.47 -16.06
N PRO A 756 0.41 12.76 -16.14
CA PRO A 756 1.72 13.25 -15.73
C PRO A 756 2.04 12.95 -14.27
N LEU A 757 1.04 12.93 -13.37
CA LEU A 757 1.26 12.64 -11.97
C LEU A 757 1.55 11.14 -11.74
N ALA A 758 0.86 10.25 -12.45
CA ALA A 758 1.15 8.82 -12.39
C ALA A 758 2.60 8.51 -12.81
N VAL A 759 3.07 9.14 -13.89
CA VAL A 759 4.48 9.06 -14.34
C VAL A 759 5.45 9.46 -13.23
N GLU A 760 5.20 10.59 -12.56
CA GLU A 760 6.05 11.06 -11.47
C GLU A 760 6.04 10.09 -10.28
N LEU A 761 4.88 9.55 -9.91
CA LEU A 761 4.79 8.55 -8.84
C LEU A 761 5.53 7.25 -9.20
N ALA A 762 5.48 6.81 -10.46
CA ALA A 762 6.26 5.68 -10.93
C ALA A 762 7.78 5.92 -10.80
N ARG A 763 8.25 7.12 -11.16
CA ARG A 763 9.66 7.51 -10.96
C ARG A 763 10.05 7.48 -9.49
N MET A 764 9.22 8.04 -8.61
CA MET A 764 9.48 8.05 -7.17
C MET A 764 9.45 6.63 -6.58
N ALA A 765 8.51 5.79 -6.98
CA ALA A 765 8.43 4.41 -6.51
C ALA A 765 9.70 3.63 -6.87
N LEU A 766 10.19 3.74 -8.11
CA LEU A 766 11.45 3.13 -8.53
C LEU A 766 12.66 3.73 -7.81
N TRP A 767 12.68 5.05 -7.60
CA TRP A 767 13.77 5.70 -6.85
C TRP A 767 13.83 5.20 -5.40
N VAL A 768 12.69 5.18 -4.69
CA VAL A 768 12.59 4.65 -3.32
C VAL A 768 13.06 3.19 -3.28
N GLU A 769 12.75 2.39 -4.31
CA GLU A 769 13.23 1.01 -4.39
C GLU A 769 14.74 0.87 -4.57
N THR A 770 15.38 1.77 -5.31
CA THR A 770 16.85 1.70 -5.56
C THR A 770 17.68 2.00 -4.33
N MET A 771 17.13 2.74 -3.34
CA MET A 771 17.82 3.14 -2.11
C MET A 771 19.15 3.91 -2.32
N ASP A 772 19.41 4.45 -3.52
CA ASP A 772 20.65 5.16 -3.83
C ASP A 772 20.48 6.68 -3.62
N ARG A 773 21.14 7.20 -2.58
CA ARG A 773 21.14 8.63 -2.21
C ARG A 773 21.76 9.54 -3.27
N ARG A 774 22.52 9.00 -4.22
CA ARG A 774 23.22 9.79 -5.25
C ARG A 774 22.38 9.97 -6.52
N LEU A 775 21.32 9.17 -6.70
CA LEU A 775 20.50 9.22 -7.89
C LEU A 775 19.50 10.39 -7.81
N PRO A 776 19.49 11.31 -8.78
CA PRO A 776 18.46 12.34 -8.87
C PRO A 776 17.13 11.72 -9.29
N PHE A 777 15.99 12.27 -8.88
CA PHE A 777 14.65 11.81 -9.32
C PHE A 777 14.48 11.84 -10.85
N GLY A 778 15.12 12.80 -11.53
CA GLY A 778 15.04 12.96 -12.98
C GLY A 778 15.80 11.91 -13.81
N PHE A 779 16.53 10.98 -13.19
CA PHE A 779 17.33 9.99 -13.93
C PHE A 779 16.49 9.09 -14.86
N LEU A 780 15.19 9.00 -14.61
CA LEU A 780 14.24 8.22 -15.39
C LEU A 780 13.47 9.01 -16.46
N ASP A 781 13.75 10.32 -16.62
CA ASP A 781 12.96 11.21 -17.49
C ASP A 781 12.91 10.77 -18.95
N HIS A 782 13.99 10.12 -19.41
CA HIS A 782 14.11 9.65 -20.78
C HIS A 782 13.47 8.28 -21.03
N LYS A 783 13.07 7.57 -19.96
CA LYS A 783 12.59 6.18 -20.01
C LYS A 783 11.11 6.07 -19.63
N LEU A 784 10.69 6.86 -18.65
CA LEU A 784 9.30 6.97 -18.23
C LEU A 784 8.73 8.25 -18.83
N ARG A 785 7.79 8.15 -19.77
CA ARG A 785 7.27 9.31 -20.52
C ARG A 785 5.79 9.55 -20.24
N CYS A 786 5.45 10.82 -20.07
CA CYS A 786 4.07 11.26 -20.17
C CYS A 786 3.67 11.30 -21.65
N GLY A 787 2.61 10.59 -22.02
CA GLY A 787 2.14 10.55 -23.38
C GLY A 787 1.00 9.55 -23.58
N ASN A 788 0.28 9.70 -24.68
CA ASN A 788 -0.69 8.72 -25.10
C ASN A 788 0.04 7.60 -25.87
N SER A 789 0.12 6.41 -25.29
CA SER A 789 0.78 5.23 -25.89
C SER A 789 0.09 4.73 -27.17
N LEU A 790 -1.09 5.24 -27.51
CA LEU A 790 -1.77 5.01 -28.77
C LEU A 790 -1.31 5.96 -29.90
N VAL A 791 -0.52 7.00 -29.61
CA VAL A 791 0.00 7.91 -30.65
C VAL A 791 1.20 7.28 -31.34
N GLY A 792 1.17 7.21 -32.68
CA GLY A 792 2.18 6.49 -33.50
C GLY A 792 1.81 5.03 -33.78
N CYS A 793 0.78 4.51 -33.10
CA CYS A 793 0.11 3.27 -33.44
C CYS A 793 -0.78 3.47 -34.69
N TRP A 794 -0.25 3.11 -35.87
CA TRP A 794 -0.98 2.57 -37.03
C TRP A 794 -2.01 3.47 -37.77
N PHE A 795 -1.56 4.24 -38.79
CA PHE A 795 -2.49 4.74 -39.83
C PHE A 795 -2.98 3.60 -40.77
N ASP A 796 -2.24 2.49 -40.83
CA ASP A 796 -2.37 1.38 -41.76
C ASP A 796 -3.09 0.14 -41.20
N ARG A 797 -3.21 -0.02 -39.87
CA ARG A 797 -3.91 -1.15 -39.21
C ARG A 797 -5.04 -0.79 -38.25
N PHE A 798 -5.49 0.46 -38.25
CA PHE A 798 -6.63 0.92 -37.44
C PHE A 798 -7.94 0.13 -37.70
N GLN A 799 -8.09 -0.51 -38.87
CA GLN A 799 -9.25 -1.32 -39.23
C GLN A 799 -9.36 -2.64 -38.45
N ASP A 800 -8.28 -3.09 -37.79
CA ASP A 800 -8.24 -4.34 -37.03
C ASP A 800 -8.56 -4.14 -35.54
N TYR A 801 -8.67 -2.89 -35.08
CA TYR A 801 -8.99 -2.57 -33.70
C TYR A 801 -10.51 -2.53 -33.48
N PRO A 802 -11.02 -3.12 -32.39
CA PRO A 802 -12.41 -3.00 -32.01
C PRO A 802 -12.66 -1.59 -31.48
N VAL A 803 -12.90 -0.61 -32.35
CA VAL A 803 -13.30 0.76 -31.95
C VAL A 803 -14.50 0.73 -30.99
N MET A 804 -15.32 -0.33 -31.08
CA MET A 804 -16.44 -0.61 -30.17
C MET A 804 -16.04 -0.86 -28.70
N ALA A 805 -14.78 -1.20 -28.41
CA ALA A 805 -14.29 -1.29 -27.03
C ALA A 805 -14.31 0.08 -26.31
N PHE A 806 -14.22 1.18 -27.09
CA PHE A 806 -14.22 2.55 -26.61
C PHE A 806 -15.60 3.22 -26.58
N MET A 807 -16.67 2.55 -27.04
CA MET A 807 -18.05 3.07 -27.06
C MET A 807 -18.94 2.45 -25.96
N ARG A 808 -18.35 2.09 -24.81
CA ARG A 808 -19.06 1.52 -23.66
C ARG A 808 -19.55 2.62 -22.70
N ASP A 809 -20.50 3.43 -23.13
CA ASP A 809 -21.21 4.32 -22.19
C ASP A 809 -22.28 3.58 -21.37
N ASP A 810 -22.69 2.38 -21.80
CA ASP A 810 -23.60 1.53 -21.05
C ASP A 810 -22.89 0.23 -20.64
N ALA A 811 -22.99 -0.08 -19.35
CA ALA A 811 -22.38 -1.21 -18.66
C ALA A 811 -22.23 -2.48 -19.51
N GLY A 812 -21.05 -3.11 -19.41
CA GLY A 812 -20.66 -4.31 -20.18
C GLY A 812 -21.75 -5.38 -20.26
N ASP A 813 -21.86 -5.99 -21.44
CA ASP A 813 -22.79 -7.08 -21.75
C ASP A 813 -22.59 -8.24 -20.76
N LYS A 814 -23.49 -8.34 -19.78
CA LYS A 814 -23.48 -9.36 -18.72
C LYS A 814 -23.46 -10.79 -19.26
N ASN A 815 -23.88 -11.00 -20.51
CA ASN A 815 -24.06 -12.32 -21.09
C ASN A 815 -23.05 -12.63 -22.21
N HIS A 816 -22.07 -11.76 -22.47
CA HIS A 816 -21.04 -11.94 -23.52
C HIS A 816 -21.62 -12.28 -24.91
N THR A 817 -22.81 -11.79 -25.25
CA THR A 817 -23.52 -12.15 -26.50
C THR A 817 -23.15 -11.26 -27.68
N ARG A 818 -22.70 -10.03 -27.43
CA ARG A 818 -22.26 -9.07 -28.44
C ARG A 818 -20.75 -9.17 -28.63
N PHE A 819 -20.32 -10.16 -29.41
CA PHE A 819 -18.93 -10.28 -29.82
C PHE A 819 -18.54 -9.21 -30.84
N VAL A 820 -17.34 -8.67 -30.68
CA VAL A 820 -16.74 -7.73 -31.63
C VAL A 820 -15.92 -8.54 -32.64
N HIS A 821 -16.38 -8.55 -33.89
CA HIS A 821 -15.77 -9.13 -35.10
C HIS A 821 -15.63 -10.65 -35.14
N HIS A 822 -16.69 -11.36 -35.57
CA HIS A 822 -16.56 -12.52 -36.45
C HIS A 822 -17.89 -12.79 -37.18
N PHE A 823 -17.83 -13.09 -38.48
CA PHE A 823 -19.01 -13.59 -39.20
C PHE A 823 -19.47 -14.90 -38.55
N ARG A 824 -20.74 -14.99 -38.16
CA ARG A 824 -21.30 -16.26 -37.73
C ARG A 824 -21.72 -17.06 -38.96
N GLU A 825 -21.01 -18.15 -39.20
CA GLU A 825 -21.50 -19.23 -40.04
C GLU A 825 -22.50 -20.04 -39.22
N TYR A 826 -23.75 -20.08 -39.67
CA TYR A 826 -24.75 -20.95 -39.07
C TYR A 826 -25.42 -21.80 -40.13
N VAL A 827 -25.67 -23.06 -39.76
CA VAL A 827 -26.38 -24.01 -40.60
C VAL A 827 -27.88 -23.78 -40.41
N VAL A 828 -28.59 -23.47 -41.49
CA VAL A 828 -30.05 -23.28 -41.44
C VAL A 828 -30.69 -24.59 -40.97
N GLN A 829 -31.35 -24.59 -39.81
CA GLN A 829 -31.83 -25.82 -39.18
C GLN A 829 -33.26 -26.23 -39.56
N ARG A 830 -34.07 -25.33 -40.15
CA ARG A 830 -35.46 -25.62 -40.54
C ARG A 830 -35.84 -24.97 -41.88
N GLY A 831 -36.74 -25.62 -42.63
CA GLY A 831 -37.24 -25.16 -43.93
C GLY A 831 -36.52 -25.77 -45.14
N ARG A 832 -36.89 -25.33 -46.35
CA ARG A 832 -36.43 -25.88 -47.65
C ARG A 832 -34.92 -25.76 -47.92
N LYS A 833 -34.22 -24.92 -47.15
CA LYS A 833 -32.76 -24.68 -47.26
C LYS A 833 -31.98 -25.26 -46.07
N ARG A 834 -32.55 -26.27 -45.41
CA ARG A 834 -31.95 -26.92 -44.25
C ARG A 834 -30.64 -27.59 -44.64
N GLY A 835 -29.55 -27.22 -43.96
CA GLY A 835 -28.19 -27.72 -44.26
C GLY A 835 -27.27 -26.71 -44.97
N GLU A 836 -27.78 -25.59 -45.49
CA GLU A 836 -26.92 -24.52 -46.04
C GLU A 836 -26.20 -23.77 -44.90
N ILE A 837 -24.88 -23.58 -45.05
CA ILE A 837 -24.07 -22.70 -44.21
C ILE A 837 -24.29 -21.26 -44.71
N ARG A 838 -24.89 -20.41 -43.88
CA ARG A 838 -25.04 -18.98 -44.19
C ARG A 838 -24.14 -18.15 -43.31
N ARG A 839 -23.45 -17.18 -43.93
CA ARG A 839 -22.77 -16.07 -43.25
C ARG A 839 -23.74 -14.92 -43.07
N SER A 840 -23.98 -14.51 -41.83
CA SER A 840 -24.56 -13.20 -41.54
C SER A 840 -23.43 -12.21 -41.24
N GLY A 841 -23.45 -11.07 -41.94
CA GLY A 841 -22.41 -10.04 -41.92
C GLY A 841 -22.97 -8.64 -41.71
N ASP A 842 -22.09 -7.71 -41.34
CA ASP A 842 -22.45 -6.45 -40.69
C ASP A 842 -22.74 -5.28 -41.66
N VAL A 843 -23.87 -4.59 -41.44
CA VAL A 843 -24.38 -3.41 -42.17
C VAL A 843 -23.37 -2.25 -42.16
N TRP A 844 -22.45 -2.23 -41.19
CA TRP A 844 -21.55 -1.10 -40.94
C TRP A 844 -20.30 -1.04 -41.84
N THR A 845 -19.99 -2.10 -42.58
CA THR A 845 -18.83 -2.13 -43.51
C THR A 845 -18.98 -1.12 -44.65
N GLU A 846 -20.20 -0.88 -45.13
CA GLU A 846 -20.49 0.16 -46.13
C GLU A 846 -20.46 1.58 -45.54
N ALA A 847 -21.00 1.75 -44.32
CA ALA A 847 -21.03 3.05 -43.63
C ALA A 847 -19.61 3.58 -43.35
N TRP A 848 -18.69 2.68 -42.98
CA TRP A 848 -17.29 3.00 -42.73
C TRP A 848 -16.50 3.36 -43.99
N LYS A 849 -16.74 2.67 -45.12
CA LYS A 849 -16.15 3.05 -46.42
C LYS A 849 -16.52 4.48 -46.80
N ARG A 850 -17.79 4.89 -46.61
CA ARG A 850 -18.24 6.27 -46.87
C ARG A 850 -17.56 7.30 -45.97
N LYS A 851 -17.44 7.05 -44.66
CA LYS A 851 -16.79 7.98 -43.72
C LYS A 851 -15.29 8.14 -43.96
N ARG A 852 -14.59 7.05 -44.32
CA ARG A 852 -13.16 7.07 -44.65
C ARG A 852 -12.84 8.04 -45.79
N ASP A 853 -13.68 8.08 -46.82
CA ASP A 853 -13.45 8.92 -48.00
C ASP A 853 -13.79 10.41 -47.74
N VAL A 854 -14.53 10.70 -46.66
CA VAL A 854 -14.77 12.06 -46.14
C VAL A 854 -13.58 12.51 -45.29
N ILE A 855 -13.15 11.69 -44.33
CA ILE A 855 -12.01 12.01 -43.44
C ILE A 855 -10.71 12.20 -44.23
N LYS A 856 -10.47 11.41 -45.28
CA LYS A 856 -9.30 11.59 -46.16
C LYS A 856 -9.30 12.94 -46.88
N ARG A 857 -10.47 13.45 -47.27
CA ARG A 857 -10.62 14.76 -47.90
C ARG A 857 -10.37 15.88 -46.89
N GLU A 858 -11.00 15.80 -45.71
CA GLU A 858 -10.81 16.79 -44.65
C GLU A 858 -9.37 16.86 -44.12
N ALA A 859 -8.66 15.72 -44.09
CA ALA A 859 -7.25 15.67 -43.71
C ALA A 859 -6.34 16.27 -44.79
N ALA A 860 -6.63 16.04 -46.08
CA ALA A 860 -5.88 16.64 -47.19
C ALA A 860 -6.02 18.16 -47.20
N ASP A 861 -7.24 18.68 -47.03
CA ASP A 861 -7.53 20.12 -46.96
C ASP A 861 -6.82 20.80 -45.77
N ARG A 862 -6.70 20.10 -44.63
CA ARG A 862 -5.99 20.62 -43.45
C ARG A 862 -4.48 20.60 -43.58
N ILE A 863 -3.92 19.65 -44.34
CA ILE A 863 -2.48 19.55 -44.61
C ILE A 863 -2.06 20.61 -45.63
N GLU A 864 -2.86 20.88 -46.66
CA GLU A 864 -2.62 21.98 -47.61
C GLU A 864 -2.72 23.36 -46.95
N GLY A 865 -3.55 23.53 -45.91
CA GLY A 865 -3.70 24.79 -45.17
C GLY A 865 -2.60 25.09 -44.14
N GLN A 866 -1.69 24.16 -43.83
CA GLN A 866 -0.72 24.28 -42.73
C GLN A 866 0.77 24.31 -43.15
N LEU A 867 1.08 24.28 -44.45
CA LEU A 867 2.45 24.43 -44.94
C LEU A 867 2.74 25.90 -45.33
N PRO A 868 3.52 26.66 -44.56
CA PRO A 868 4.19 27.83 -45.11
C PRO A 868 5.37 27.34 -45.97
N LEU A 869 5.32 27.58 -47.27
CA LEU A 869 6.54 27.60 -48.10
C LEU A 869 7.45 28.71 -47.55
N PRO A 870 8.73 28.43 -47.26
CA PRO A 870 9.75 29.00 -48.15
C PRO A 870 11.01 28.14 -48.27
N PHE A 871 11.42 27.82 -49.49
CA PHE A 871 12.82 27.71 -49.88
C PHE A 871 12.90 27.85 -51.41
N GLU A 872 13.03 29.09 -51.88
CA GLU A 872 13.66 29.42 -53.17
C GLU A 872 14.61 30.59 -52.90
N GLY A 873 15.89 30.42 -53.25
CA GLY A 873 16.97 31.40 -53.08
C GLY A 873 18.22 30.79 -52.47
#